data_AF-A0A355IU02-F1
#
_entry.id   AF-A0A355IU02-F1
#
_cell.length_a   1.000
_cell.length_b   1.000
_cell.length_c   1.000
_cell.angle_alpha   90.00
_cell.angle_beta   90.00
_cell.angle_gamma   90.00
#
_symmetry.space_group_name_H-M   'P 1'
#
loop_
_entity.id
_entity.type
_entity.pdbx_description
1 polymer ?
#
loop_
_entity_poly.entity_id
_entity_poly.type
_entity_poly.pdbx_seq_one_letter_code
_entity_poly.pdbx_strand_id
1 'polypeptide(L)'
;MKRLFAYILSVFFMTYFGHSQIPNESVKTPNVYYLSVCGAVSDADIEKNSTTFGTDNTAVIQAVLDKAKTNSILIYWDGRYSVTGLTIYSNTKIIAFEGCGAILRNNSDKCLFSNVSWASSATSLDSNISIQGGIWNGNGFNDALTPAQVHDNAGDGWICAFRFINVKNLTFKDATIYKPRTFSFHAQNVENVFIQNVRIDVGKEAPINCDGFSFVGPGKNVTIRDCVILAKDDHIAFNADIPLELKWDNINNLYRKFYGDITNITVDNVTFEGGLFGIRLLSCKSRIDNVTIRNIHGITKEYWLIIDNYWKNSFPINNPGDGNVGKVFIENINVESVGKIRFSVHHSYANIDANAELIVFKNINRNKFAEDNFPSILIAGKNKTIKKLIIDGYNSSENTDAIPKITNHIEISGAKVNYLAIINSTVTRDYPANNLPLLCVKDGGSVDYLQMDNIYCKGINNLVDAQGPISHISASNIIHTDAAPGEGTFKATGQIAIPDIVLTNYTGNKPTSGDGNFIQTRGDGFIKKEVVKNKSKATNGKKRTVLILGNSIVRHGPKSDIGWYGDWGMAASVKDSDFVHLLIRDIHRVEPSAVVKFTNIADFERNFDTYRLSNLDSLRNPDILILKISENVDDKKACDGNFISYYDKLVKYIAPGRQSEKIIVDGFWKKDNVNRLIKEYAFEMKYPFVSICDLSKDTTNMAIDRFEHKGVAAHPSDKGMRMIEQQIWHSIKDLN
;
A
#
# COMPACT_ATOMS: atom_id res chain seq x y z
N MET A 1 -40.13 -42.55 4.10
CA MET A 1 -40.91 -41.29 3.97
C MET A 1 -41.15 -40.75 5.37
N LYS A 2 -40.65 -39.53 5.66
CA LYS A 2 -40.75 -38.74 6.92
C LYS A 2 -40.23 -39.38 8.23
N ARG A 3 -38.93 -39.16 8.48
CA ARG A 3 -38.28 -38.83 9.79
C ARG A 3 -36.82 -39.32 9.78
N LEU A 4 -35.90 -38.51 9.25
CA LEU A 4 -34.47 -38.55 9.62
C LEU A 4 -33.77 -37.31 9.03
N PHE A 5 -33.93 -36.15 9.67
CA PHE A 5 -33.12 -34.95 9.42
C PHE A 5 -33.12 -34.09 10.68
N ALA A 6 -32.25 -34.44 11.62
CA ALA A 6 -31.74 -33.63 12.71
C ALA A 6 -30.56 -34.41 13.30
N TYR A 7 -29.44 -33.73 13.61
CA TYR A 7 -28.11 -34.27 13.92
C TYR A 7 -27.21 -34.51 12.70
N ILE A 8 -26.60 -33.43 12.19
CA ILE A 8 -25.17 -33.26 11.87
C ILE A 8 -25.01 -31.76 11.58
N LEU A 9 -24.73 -30.95 12.62
CA LEU A 9 -24.12 -29.63 12.49
C LEU A 9 -23.67 -29.12 13.87
N SER A 10 -22.59 -29.68 14.42
CA SER A 10 -21.92 -29.12 15.62
C SER A 10 -20.65 -29.88 16.00
N VAL A 11 -19.72 -30.11 15.07
CA VAL A 11 -18.32 -30.40 15.43
C VAL A 11 -17.44 -29.92 14.27
N PHE A 12 -16.97 -28.67 14.32
CA PHE A 12 -15.75 -28.19 13.65
C PHE A 12 -15.64 -26.69 13.92
N PHE A 13 -15.09 -26.30 15.07
CA PHE A 13 -14.36 -25.03 15.29
C PHE A 13 -13.93 -24.97 16.77
N MET A 14 -12.88 -25.72 17.12
CA MET A 14 -12.11 -25.42 18.33
C MET A 14 -10.80 -26.19 18.31
N THR A 15 -9.74 -25.55 17.80
CA THR A 15 -8.36 -25.76 18.25
C THR A 15 -7.51 -24.65 17.64
N TYR A 16 -7.14 -23.66 18.46
CA TYR A 16 -5.85 -22.98 18.54
C TYR A 16 -6.08 -21.63 19.23
N PHE A 17 -5.79 -21.55 20.53
CA PHE A 17 -5.07 -20.45 21.19
C PHE A 17 -4.82 -20.87 22.65
N GLY A 18 -3.54 -20.97 23.00
CA GLY A 18 -3.09 -21.37 24.33
C GLY A 18 -3.12 -20.22 25.33
N HIS A 19 -3.76 -20.50 26.47
CA HIS A 19 -3.39 -20.11 27.83
C HIS A 19 -2.83 -18.69 28.08
N SER A 20 -3.70 -17.78 28.50
CA SER A 20 -3.46 -16.98 29.71
C SER A 20 -4.57 -17.29 30.72
N GLN A 21 -4.18 -17.69 31.93
CA GLN A 21 -5.13 -17.94 33.02
C GLN A 21 -5.64 -16.59 33.54
N ILE A 22 -6.92 -16.29 33.30
CA ILE A 22 -7.66 -15.24 33.99
C ILE A 22 -8.29 -15.86 35.24
N PRO A 23 -8.24 -15.21 36.42
CA PRO A 23 -8.86 -15.75 37.63
C PRO A 23 -10.36 -15.92 37.44
N ASN A 24 -10.86 -17.04 37.92
CA ASN A 24 -12.24 -17.48 37.84
C ASN A 24 -13.11 -16.63 38.80
N GLU A 25 -13.45 -15.40 38.42
CA GLU A 25 -14.57 -14.68 39.03
C GLU A 25 -15.88 -15.21 38.44
N SER A 26 -16.80 -15.63 39.31
CA SER A 26 -18.12 -16.11 38.93
C SER A 26 -18.84 -15.10 38.03
N VAL A 27 -18.92 -15.37 36.73
CA VAL A 27 -19.66 -14.53 35.77
C VAL A 27 -21.14 -14.59 36.13
N LYS A 28 -21.64 -13.56 36.82
CA LYS A 28 -23.08 -13.36 36.98
C LYS A 28 -23.66 -13.11 35.58
N THR A 29 -24.63 -13.93 35.18
CA THR A 29 -25.37 -13.73 33.93
C THR A 29 -25.99 -12.33 33.96
N PRO A 30 -25.83 -11.51 32.90
CA PRO A 30 -26.40 -10.16 32.89
C PRO A 30 -27.93 -10.23 32.93
N ASN A 31 -28.55 -9.23 33.55
CA ASN A 31 -30.00 -9.10 33.52
C ASN A 31 -30.44 -8.71 32.10
N VAL A 32 -31.41 -9.44 31.56
CA VAL A 32 -31.85 -9.30 30.15
C VAL A 32 -33.13 -8.48 30.07
N TYR A 33 -33.18 -7.51 29.15
CA TYR A 33 -34.33 -6.65 28.92
C TYR A 33 -34.63 -6.54 27.43
N TYR A 34 -35.91 -6.61 27.08
CA TYR A 34 -36.45 -6.25 25.76
C TYR A 34 -37.16 -4.91 25.92
N LEU A 35 -36.84 -3.93 25.08
CA LEU A 35 -37.38 -2.58 25.24
C LEU A 35 -38.89 -2.55 25.04
N SER A 36 -39.43 -3.32 24.08
CA SER A 36 -40.87 -3.45 23.86
C SER A 36 -41.62 -3.97 25.10
N VAL A 37 -41.08 -5.01 25.76
CA VAL A 37 -41.64 -5.59 27.00
C VAL A 37 -41.57 -4.62 28.17
N CYS A 38 -40.57 -3.73 28.16
CA CYS A 38 -40.43 -2.66 29.14
C CYS A 38 -41.34 -1.46 28.86
N GLY A 39 -42.18 -1.52 27.81
CA GLY A 39 -43.18 -0.50 27.47
C GLY A 39 -42.76 0.49 26.40
N ALA A 40 -41.63 0.27 25.72
CA ALA A 40 -41.23 1.12 24.60
C ALA A 40 -42.11 0.85 23.37
N VAL A 41 -42.61 1.91 22.74
CA VAL A 41 -43.51 1.86 21.59
C VAL A 41 -42.72 2.04 20.31
N SER A 42 -42.74 1.04 19.43
CA SER A 42 -41.99 1.03 18.17
C SER A 42 -42.79 1.65 17.02
N ASP A 43 -42.83 2.98 16.95
CA ASP A 43 -43.62 3.75 15.99
C ASP A 43 -42.83 4.90 15.33
N ALA A 44 -41.50 4.92 15.47
CA ALA A 44 -40.62 5.88 14.81
C ALA A 44 -40.14 5.38 13.44
N ASP A 45 -39.89 6.30 12.52
CA ASP A 45 -39.04 6.05 11.35
C ASP A 45 -37.62 6.54 11.68
N ILE A 46 -36.64 5.66 11.51
CA ILE A 46 -35.23 5.88 11.89
C ILE A 46 -34.31 6.03 10.67
N GLU A 47 -34.88 5.98 9.47
CA GLU A 47 -34.12 6.13 8.22
C GLU A 47 -33.54 7.54 8.08
N LYS A 48 -32.50 7.67 7.24
CA LYS A 48 -31.63 8.85 7.12
C LYS A 48 -32.36 10.20 7.03
N ASN A 49 -33.48 10.28 6.32
CA ASN A 49 -34.24 11.52 6.10
C ASN A 49 -35.58 11.57 6.86
N SER A 50 -35.77 10.69 7.85
CA SER A 50 -37.03 10.63 8.59
C SER A 50 -37.39 11.97 9.26
N THR A 51 -38.68 12.27 9.23
CA THR A 51 -39.34 13.34 9.99
C THR A 51 -40.47 12.78 10.88
N THR A 52 -40.58 11.45 10.99
CA THR A 52 -41.62 10.76 11.77
C THR A 52 -41.02 10.19 13.06
N PHE A 53 -41.32 10.83 14.18
CA PHE A 53 -40.73 10.46 15.48
C PHE A 53 -41.61 9.53 16.32
N GLY A 54 -42.92 9.46 16.07
CA GLY A 54 -43.82 8.67 16.91
C GLY A 54 -43.72 9.03 18.40
N THR A 55 -43.86 8.02 19.24
CA THR A 55 -43.79 8.10 20.70
C THR A 55 -42.38 8.45 21.18
N ASP A 56 -42.27 9.39 22.11
CA ASP A 56 -41.01 9.66 22.81
C ASP A 56 -40.74 8.57 23.84
N ASN A 57 -39.74 7.74 23.57
CA ASN A 57 -39.40 6.58 24.38
C ASN A 57 -38.28 6.86 25.39
N THR A 58 -37.80 8.11 25.50
CA THR A 58 -36.62 8.47 26.30
C THR A 58 -36.72 7.96 27.73
N ALA A 59 -37.81 8.28 28.43
CA ALA A 59 -37.96 7.93 29.85
C ALA A 59 -37.99 6.40 30.06
N VAL A 60 -38.68 5.67 29.19
CA VAL A 60 -38.80 4.20 29.28
C VAL A 60 -37.44 3.53 29.04
N ILE A 61 -36.73 3.94 27.98
CA ILE A 61 -35.43 3.36 27.64
C ILE A 61 -34.37 3.74 28.69
N GLN A 62 -34.38 5.00 29.16
CA GLN A 62 -33.46 5.44 30.22
C GLN A 62 -33.68 4.67 31.53
N ALA A 63 -34.93 4.33 31.88
CA ALA A 63 -35.21 3.52 33.06
C ALA A 63 -34.61 2.10 32.96
N VAL A 64 -34.47 1.54 31.76
CA VAL A 64 -33.77 0.26 31.55
C VAL A 64 -32.26 0.45 31.64
N LEU A 65 -31.70 1.46 30.98
CA LEU A 65 -30.28 1.78 31.04
C LEU A 65 -29.81 2.07 32.47
N ASP A 66 -30.62 2.76 33.28
CA ASP A 66 -30.32 3.07 34.67
C ASP A 66 -30.15 1.84 35.57
N LYS A 67 -30.67 0.67 35.16
CA LYS A 67 -30.45 -0.58 35.90
C LYS A 67 -28.97 -1.01 35.87
N ALA A 68 -28.21 -0.55 34.88
CA ALA A 68 -26.76 -0.76 34.78
C ALA A 68 -25.96 -0.13 35.94
N LYS A 69 -26.54 0.85 36.66
CA LYS A 69 -25.92 1.46 37.85
C LYS A 69 -25.59 0.45 38.95
N THR A 70 -26.29 -0.69 38.99
CA THR A 70 -26.17 -1.69 40.07
C THR A 70 -25.86 -3.09 39.58
N ASN A 71 -26.20 -3.43 38.33
CA ASN A 71 -26.07 -4.78 37.78
C ASN A 71 -25.62 -4.71 36.33
N SER A 72 -24.85 -5.69 35.85
CA SER A 72 -24.61 -5.84 34.40
C SER A 72 -25.92 -6.11 33.67
N ILE A 73 -26.13 -5.46 32.52
CA ILE A 73 -27.36 -5.62 31.73
C ILE A 73 -27.08 -5.97 30.28
N LEU A 74 -28.00 -6.75 29.70
CA LEU A 74 -28.14 -7.00 28.28
C LEU A 74 -29.49 -6.45 27.82
N ILE A 75 -29.46 -5.49 26.90
CA ILE A 75 -30.64 -4.91 26.28
C ILE A 75 -30.75 -5.46 24.86
N TYR A 76 -31.89 -6.08 24.56
CA TYR A 76 -32.34 -6.31 23.20
C TYR A 76 -33.13 -5.08 22.74
N TRP A 77 -32.58 -4.40 21.75
CA TRP A 77 -33.21 -3.25 21.12
C TRP A 77 -34.06 -3.75 19.95
N ASP A 78 -35.33 -4.01 20.26
CA ASP A 78 -36.26 -4.80 19.46
C ASP A 78 -37.34 -3.95 18.75
N GLY A 79 -37.09 -2.66 18.59
CA GLY A 79 -37.97 -1.75 17.87
C GLY A 79 -37.29 -0.48 17.38
N ARG A 80 -38.09 0.39 16.76
CA ARG A 80 -37.69 1.69 16.21
C ARG A 80 -38.22 2.79 17.12
N TYR A 81 -37.32 3.47 17.83
CA TYR A 81 -37.70 4.39 18.90
C TYR A 81 -37.18 5.79 18.64
N SER A 82 -37.99 6.82 18.91
CA SER A 82 -37.44 8.18 19.02
C SER A 82 -37.09 8.51 20.47
N VAL A 83 -36.03 9.30 20.65
CA VAL A 83 -35.52 9.72 21.95
C VAL A 83 -34.99 11.15 21.90
N THR A 84 -34.79 11.76 23.07
CA THR A 84 -34.20 13.09 23.23
C THR A 84 -32.75 13.04 23.70
N GLY A 85 -32.16 11.85 23.76
CA GLY A 85 -30.78 11.58 24.20
C GLY A 85 -30.75 10.59 25.37
N LEU A 86 -29.76 9.70 25.37
CA LEU A 86 -29.66 8.60 26.33
C LEU A 86 -28.29 8.58 27.03
N THR A 87 -28.32 8.27 28.32
CA THR A 87 -27.12 8.04 29.13
C THR A 87 -26.88 6.54 29.29
N ILE A 88 -25.71 6.07 28.89
CA ILE A 88 -25.26 4.68 29.04
C ILE A 88 -24.25 4.56 30.19
N TYR A 89 -24.26 3.42 30.89
CA TYR A 89 -23.38 3.17 32.03
C TYR A 89 -22.48 1.96 31.76
N SER A 90 -21.45 1.81 32.59
CA SER A 90 -20.61 0.61 32.64
C SER A 90 -21.41 -0.70 32.64
N ASN A 91 -20.80 -1.77 32.10
CA ASN A 91 -21.37 -3.12 32.05
C ASN A 91 -22.72 -3.23 31.32
N THR A 92 -22.89 -2.40 30.29
CA THR A 92 -24.07 -2.40 29.42
C THR A 92 -23.75 -3.04 28.08
N LYS A 93 -24.54 -4.05 27.70
CA LYS A 93 -24.53 -4.62 26.35
C LYS A 93 -25.86 -4.33 25.66
N ILE A 94 -25.82 -3.78 24.45
CA ILE A 94 -26.97 -3.56 23.58
C ILE A 94 -26.82 -4.45 22.34
N ILE A 95 -27.87 -5.20 22.01
CA ILE A 95 -28.00 -5.93 20.76
C ILE A 95 -29.28 -5.45 20.08
N ALA A 96 -29.15 -4.69 19.00
CA ALA A 96 -30.28 -4.28 18.19
C ALA A 96 -30.62 -5.32 17.13
N PHE A 97 -31.91 -5.58 16.98
CA PHE A 97 -32.42 -6.43 15.90
C PHE A 97 -32.29 -5.72 14.55
N GLU A 98 -32.36 -6.51 13.47
CA GLU A 98 -32.32 -5.98 12.12
C GLU A 98 -33.43 -4.94 11.90
N GLY A 99 -33.07 -3.80 11.30
CA GLY A 99 -34.01 -2.70 11.05
C GLY A 99 -34.53 -1.98 12.30
N CYS A 100 -33.99 -2.27 13.49
CA CYS A 100 -34.30 -1.59 14.74
C CYS A 100 -33.24 -0.53 15.08
N GLY A 101 -33.54 0.38 16.00
CA GLY A 101 -32.61 1.45 16.37
C GLY A 101 -33.32 2.70 16.88
N ALA A 102 -32.63 3.84 16.79
CA ALA A 102 -33.10 5.09 17.38
C ALA A 102 -32.93 6.31 16.47
N ILE A 103 -33.81 7.30 16.65
CA ILE A 103 -33.67 8.63 16.07
C ILE A 103 -33.79 9.71 17.16
N LEU A 104 -32.92 10.73 17.11
CA LEU A 104 -33.06 11.92 17.96
C LEU A 104 -34.25 12.77 17.51
N ARG A 105 -35.07 13.23 18.45
CA ARG A 105 -36.18 14.16 18.16
C ARG A 105 -35.62 15.55 17.82
N ASN A 106 -36.36 16.35 17.05
CA ASN A 106 -35.96 17.74 16.75
C ASN A 106 -35.71 18.54 18.04
N ASN A 107 -34.70 19.41 18.02
CA ASN A 107 -34.35 20.31 19.13
C ASN A 107 -34.10 19.57 20.45
N SER A 108 -33.61 18.33 20.38
CA SER A 108 -33.16 17.60 21.58
C SER A 108 -31.86 18.21 22.11
N ASP A 109 -31.00 18.68 21.19
CA ASP A 109 -29.74 19.37 21.45
C ASP A 109 -28.84 18.59 22.42
N LYS A 110 -28.83 17.26 22.26
CA LYS A 110 -28.09 16.27 23.05
C LYS A 110 -27.52 15.19 22.14
N CYS A 111 -26.46 14.53 22.60
CA CYS A 111 -26.00 13.32 21.93
C CYS A 111 -27.05 12.23 21.97
N LEU A 112 -27.13 11.38 20.93
CA LEU A 112 -28.03 10.23 20.94
C LEU A 112 -27.65 9.27 22.08
N PHE A 113 -26.35 9.01 22.23
CA PHE A 113 -25.79 8.35 23.42
C PHE A 113 -24.60 9.12 24.00
N SER A 114 -24.55 9.19 25.32
CA SER A 114 -23.35 9.57 26.09
C SER A 114 -23.12 8.59 27.22
N ASN A 115 -21.88 8.17 27.46
CA ASN A 115 -21.56 7.44 28.69
C ASN A 115 -21.66 8.38 29.91
N VAL A 116 -21.99 7.87 31.10
CA VAL A 116 -22.24 8.72 32.28
C VAL A 116 -21.02 9.55 32.71
N SER A 117 -19.81 9.00 32.62
CA SER A 117 -18.58 9.63 33.13
C SER A 117 -17.89 10.56 32.12
N TRP A 118 -18.66 11.23 31.27
CA TRP A 118 -18.11 12.06 30.19
C TRP A 118 -17.68 13.47 30.60
N ALA A 119 -18.35 14.04 31.61
CA ALA A 119 -18.18 15.42 32.02
C ALA A 119 -16.85 15.66 32.75
N SER A 120 -16.39 16.91 32.78
CA SER A 120 -15.11 17.33 33.39
C SER A 120 -14.97 16.96 34.87
N SER A 121 -16.08 16.84 35.60
CA SER A 121 -16.12 16.45 37.01
C SER A 121 -15.98 14.94 37.26
N ALA A 122 -16.04 14.10 36.23
CA ALA A 122 -16.01 12.66 36.40
C ALA A 122 -14.60 12.16 36.82
N THR A 123 -14.57 11.32 37.86
CA THR A 123 -13.34 10.73 38.42
C THR A 123 -13.17 9.25 38.10
N SER A 124 -14.24 8.55 37.69
CA SER A 124 -14.24 7.11 37.40
C SER A 124 -14.32 6.82 35.89
N LEU A 125 -13.56 5.80 35.45
CA LEU A 125 -13.68 5.24 34.09
C LEU A 125 -14.98 4.45 33.97
N ASP A 126 -15.71 4.66 32.88
CA ASP A 126 -16.72 3.70 32.47
C ASP A 126 -16.05 2.49 31.81
N SER A 127 -16.64 1.29 31.95
CA SER A 127 -16.06 0.08 31.37
C SER A 127 -17.07 -0.93 30.85
N ASN A 128 -16.62 -1.76 29.91
CA ASN A 128 -17.37 -2.90 29.38
C ASN A 128 -18.71 -2.49 28.75
N ILE A 129 -18.64 -1.50 27.84
CA ILE A 129 -19.79 -1.04 27.06
C ILE A 129 -19.73 -1.69 25.69
N SER A 130 -20.84 -2.32 25.27
CA SER A 130 -20.94 -2.95 23.95
C SER A 130 -22.25 -2.59 23.27
N ILE A 131 -22.16 -2.15 22.01
CA ILE A 131 -23.31 -1.92 21.14
C ILE A 131 -23.10 -2.75 19.87
N GLN A 132 -24.06 -3.60 19.55
CA GLN A 132 -24.06 -4.41 18.32
C GLN A 132 -25.39 -4.22 17.60
N GLY A 133 -25.33 -3.99 16.29
CA GLY A 133 -26.54 -3.78 15.49
C GLY A 133 -27.03 -2.34 15.49
N GLY A 134 -28.09 -2.12 14.73
CA GLY A 134 -28.97 -0.95 14.87
C GLY A 134 -28.72 0.16 13.86
N ILE A 135 -29.78 0.93 13.61
CA ILE A 135 -29.75 2.18 12.83
C ILE A 135 -29.87 3.35 13.81
N TRP A 136 -28.84 4.18 13.87
CA TRP A 136 -28.68 5.24 14.85
C TRP A 136 -28.66 6.59 14.15
N ASN A 137 -29.78 7.28 14.17
CA ASN A 137 -29.96 8.55 13.47
C ASN A 137 -29.82 9.73 14.43
N GLY A 138 -28.72 10.47 14.29
CA GLY A 138 -28.44 11.67 15.08
C GLY A 138 -29.36 12.85 14.76
N ASN A 139 -30.16 12.76 13.69
CA ASN A 139 -31.11 13.78 13.26
C ASN A 139 -30.52 15.20 13.33
N GLY A 140 -29.27 15.38 12.88
CA GLY A 140 -28.61 16.68 12.89
C GLY A 140 -29.30 17.69 11.97
N PHE A 141 -29.96 17.19 10.93
CA PHE A 141 -30.76 17.94 9.97
C PHE A 141 -31.70 17.00 9.20
N ASN A 142 -32.88 17.48 8.82
CA ASN A 142 -33.87 16.74 8.03
C ASN A 142 -34.67 17.69 7.12
N ASP A 143 -35.58 17.13 6.33
CA ASP A 143 -36.34 17.90 5.33
C ASP A 143 -37.34 18.88 5.97
N ALA A 144 -37.70 18.67 7.24
CA ALA A 144 -38.57 19.57 7.99
C ALA A 144 -37.80 20.67 8.73
N LEU A 145 -36.54 20.43 9.12
CA LEU A 145 -35.75 21.31 9.96
C LEU A 145 -34.25 21.19 9.69
N THR A 146 -33.61 22.32 9.34
CA THR A 146 -32.16 22.40 9.13
C THR A 146 -31.55 23.65 9.80
N PRO A 147 -30.68 23.51 10.82
CA PRO A 147 -30.31 22.25 11.47
C PRO A 147 -31.41 21.78 12.44
N ALA A 148 -31.55 20.47 12.61
CA ALA A 148 -32.49 19.86 13.57
C ALA A 148 -31.90 19.68 14.97
N GLN A 149 -30.57 19.73 15.11
CA GLN A 149 -29.86 19.93 16.39
C GLN A 149 -28.85 21.07 16.28
N VAL A 150 -28.51 21.72 17.38
CA VAL A 150 -27.37 22.66 17.44
C VAL A 150 -26.03 21.96 17.35
N HIS A 151 -25.00 22.63 16.83
CA HIS A 151 -23.63 22.07 16.73
C HIS A 151 -23.05 21.71 18.10
N ASP A 152 -23.23 22.62 19.05
CA ASP A 152 -22.81 22.48 20.44
C ASP A 152 -23.67 23.38 21.34
N ASN A 153 -23.65 23.12 22.64
CA ASN A 153 -24.23 24.02 23.63
C ASN A 153 -23.52 23.93 25.00
N ALA A 154 -23.83 24.87 25.89
CA ALA A 154 -23.19 24.99 27.21
C ALA A 154 -23.58 23.89 28.23
N GLY A 155 -24.59 23.07 27.96
CA GLY A 155 -25.00 21.97 28.85
C GLY A 155 -24.39 20.63 28.45
N ASP A 156 -24.38 20.35 27.15
CA ASP A 156 -24.04 19.06 26.56
C ASP A 156 -22.79 19.11 25.68
N GLY A 157 -22.13 20.26 25.50
CA GLY A 157 -20.96 20.40 24.64
C GLY A 157 -21.29 20.08 23.18
N TRP A 158 -20.34 19.51 22.43
CA TRP A 158 -20.59 19.01 21.05
C TRP A 158 -21.69 17.96 20.97
N ILE A 159 -22.60 18.16 20.02
CA ILE A 159 -23.74 17.27 19.77
C ILE A 159 -23.37 16.20 18.74
N CYS A 160 -23.06 15.01 19.24
CA CYS A 160 -22.61 13.84 18.47
C CYS A 160 -23.71 12.78 18.37
N ALA A 161 -23.60 11.81 17.47
CA ALA A 161 -24.45 10.61 17.62
C ALA A 161 -23.99 9.79 18.84
N PHE A 162 -22.69 9.48 18.93
CA PHE A 162 -22.12 8.78 20.08
C PHE A 162 -21.00 9.58 20.73
N ARG A 163 -21.05 9.68 22.06
CA ARG A 163 -19.98 10.24 22.89
C ARG A 163 -19.50 9.22 23.93
N PHE A 164 -18.23 8.87 23.87
CA PHE A 164 -17.55 7.93 24.77
C PHE A 164 -16.27 8.53 25.34
N ILE A 165 -16.37 9.15 26.50
CA ILE A 165 -15.25 9.81 27.17
C ILE A 165 -14.93 9.06 28.45
N ASN A 166 -13.63 8.80 28.70
CA ASN A 166 -13.17 8.07 29.89
C ASN A 166 -13.71 6.62 29.92
N VAL A 167 -13.54 5.88 28.82
CA VAL A 167 -14.10 4.53 28.63
C VAL A 167 -13.03 3.48 28.37
N LYS A 168 -13.12 2.36 29.08
CA LYS A 168 -12.29 1.16 28.86
C LYS A 168 -13.12 -0.02 28.36
N ASN A 169 -12.58 -0.80 27.43
CA ASN A 169 -13.25 -1.97 26.85
C ASN A 169 -14.58 -1.58 26.18
N LEU A 170 -14.48 -0.84 25.07
CA LEU A 170 -15.61 -0.39 24.26
C LEU A 170 -15.71 -1.22 22.99
N THR A 171 -16.87 -1.81 22.72
CA THR A 171 -17.13 -2.55 21.48
C THR A 171 -18.31 -1.96 20.72
N PHE A 172 -18.14 -1.63 19.45
CA PHE A 172 -19.19 -1.06 18.60
C PHE A 172 -19.22 -1.77 17.25
N LYS A 173 -20.28 -2.52 16.94
CA LYS A 173 -20.30 -3.39 15.75
C LYS A 173 -21.61 -3.40 15.00
N ASP A 174 -21.53 -3.75 13.72
CA ASP A 174 -22.69 -4.15 12.89
C ASP A 174 -23.79 -3.07 12.82
N ALA A 175 -23.39 -1.79 12.82
CA ALA A 175 -24.29 -0.66 13.04
C ALA A 175 -24.26 0.33 11.89
N THR A 176 -25.34 1.08 11.73
CA THR A 176 -25.43 2.23 10.81
C THR A 176 -25.64 3.51 11.59
N ILE A 177 -24.89 4.57 11.27
CA ILE A 177 -25.02 5.90 11.87
C ILE A 177 -25.41 6.90 10.78
N TYR A 178 -26.51 7.62 11.00
CA TYR A 178 -27.00 8.63 10.07
C TYR A 178 -26.97 10.03 10.67
N LYS A 179 -26.60 11.00 9.84
CA LYS A 179 -26.76 12.44 10.08
C LYS A 179 -26.47 12.89 11.52
N PRO A 180 -25.24 12.73 12.02
CA PRO A 180 -24.85 13.44 13.23
C PRO A 180 -24.91 14.95 12.99
N ARG A 181 -24.97 15.73 14.06
CA ARG A 181 -24.88 17.18 13.94
C ARG A 181 -23.45 17.69 13.91
N THR A 182 -22.60 17.09 14.74
CA THR A 182 -21.15 17.27 14.77
C THR A 182 -20.54 15.89 14.47
N PHE A 183 -19.87 15.22 15.40
CA PHE A 183 -19.22 13.93 15.12
C PHE A 183 -20.21 12.75 15.11
N SER A 184 -20.00 11.78 14.21
CA SER A 184 -20.74 10.52 14.26
C SER A 184 -20.39 9.74 15.53
N PHE A 185 -19.10 9.67 15.83
CA PHE A 185 -18.58 8.97 16.99
C PHE A 185 -17.41 9.74 17.57
N HIS A 186 -17.56 10.26 18.78
CA HIS A 186 -16.52 10.98 19.50
C HIS A 186 -16.05 10.17 20.70
N ALA A 187 -14.74 9.92 20.79
CA ALA A 187 -14.13 9.20 21.89
C ALA A 187 -12.90 9.92 22.44
N GLN A 188 -12.77 10.00 23.76
CA GLN A 188 -11.63 10.66 24.42
C GLN A 188 -11.22 9.91 25.69
N ASN A 189 -9.91 9.82 25.97
CA ASN A 189 -9.39 9.05 27.09
C ASN A 189 -9.92 7.60 27.10
N VAL A 190 -9.58 6.84 26.05
CA VAL A 190 -10.12 5.49 25.83
C VAL A 190 -9.05 4.40 25.80
N GLU A 191 -9.39 3.22 26.28
CA GLU A 191 -8.53 2.04 26.25
C GLU A 191 -9.30 0.82 25.75
N ASN A 192 -8.71 0.04 24.83
CA ASN A 192 -9.28 -1.19 24.27
C ASN A 192 -10.63 -0.93 23.58
N VAL A 193 -10.56 -0.30 22.41
CA VAL A 193 -11.72 0.04 21.58
C VAL A 193 -11.73 -0.87 20.34
N PHE A 194 -12.84 -1.55 20.10
CA PHE A 194 -13.04 -2.38 18.91
C PHE A 194 -14.28 -1.94 18.14
N ILE A 195 -14.06 -1.47 16.92
CA ILE A 195 -15.09 -1.03 15.99
C ILE A 195 -15.05 -1.91 14.75
N GLN A 196 -16.18 -2.52 14.37
CA GLN A 196 -16.23 -3.41 13.21
C GLN A 196 -17.55 -3.30 12.44
N ASN A 197 -17.50 -3.34 11.11
CA ASN A 197 -18.70 -3.45 10.27
C ASN A 197 -19.70 -2.31 10.54
N VAL A 198 -19.21 -1.07 10.50
CA VAL A 198 -20.02 0.13 10.75
C VAL A 198 -20.15 0.93 9.47
N ARG A 199 -21.38 1.32 9.15
CA ARG A 199 -21.69 2.29 8.09
C ARG A 199 -21.95 3.66 8.70
N ILE A 200 -21.27 4.70 8.22
CA ILE A 200 -21.54 6.09 8.55
C ILE A 200 -21.96 6.81 7.28
N ASP A 201 -23.10 7.51 7.33
CA ASP A 201 -23.54 8.40 6.26
C ASP A 201 -24.06 9.70 6.87
N VAL A 202 -23.20 10.72 6.84
CA VAL A 202 -23.53 12.03 7.39
C VAL A 202 -24.52 12.80 6.51
N GLY A 203 -24.75 12.37 5.27
CA GLY A 203 -25.58 13.07 4.28
C GLY A 203 -24.82 14.13 3.47
N LYS A 204 -25.23 14.33 2.22
CA LYS A 204 -24.58 15.24 1.26
C LYS A 204 -24.47 16.69 1.75
N GLU A 205 -25.53 17.14 2.43
CA GLU A 205 -25.69 18.51 2.93
C GLU A 205 -25.08 18.72 4.32
N ALA A 206 -24.37 17.72 4.87
CA ALA A 206 -23.70 17.86 6.15
C ALA A 206 -22.76 19.09 6.19
N PRO A 207 -22.71 19.83 7.31
CA PRO A 207 -21.73 20.88 7.52
C PRO A 207 -20.33 20.30 7.80
N ILE A 208 -19.31 21.15 7.74
CA ILE A 208 -17.96 20.84 8.25
C ILE A 208 -18.07 20.49 9.74
N ASN A 209 -17.11 19.71 10.28
CA ASN A 209 -17.14 19.09 11.62
C ASN A 209 -18.10 17.91 11.78
N CYS A 210 -18.63 17.40 10.66
CA CYS A 210 -19.27 16.09 10.60
C CYS A 210 -18.27 14.99 10.27
N ASP A 211 -17.41 14.68 11.24
CA ASP A 211 -16.44 13.60 11.17
C ASP A 211 -17.12 12.23 11.31
N GLY A 212 -16.46 11.20 10.78
CA GLY A 212 -16.81 9.81 11.06
C GLY A 212 -16.41 9.45 12.50
N PHE A 213 -15.23 8.85 12.65
CA PHE A 213 -14.69 8.47 13.96
C PHE A 213 -13.64 9.49 14.43
N SER A 214 -13.96 10.23 15.50
CA SER A 214 -13.07 11.21 16.13
C SER A 214 -12.54 10.68 17.46
N PHE A 215 -11.23 10.48 17.55
CA PHE A 215 -10.52 10.13 18.78
C PHE A 215 -9.67 11.29 19.27
N VAL A 216 -9.77 11.59 20.56
CA VAL A 216 -8.95 12.60 21.24
C VAL A 216 -8.15 11.94 22.36
N GLY A 217 -6.88 12.34 22.46
CA GLY A 217 -5.92 11.78 23.40
C GLY A 217 -6.32 11.94 24.87
N PRO A 218 -5.81 11.05 25.76
CA PRO A 218 -5.01 9.87 25.43
C PRO A 218 -5.89 8.72 24.89
N GLY A 219 -5.27 7.79 24.17
CA GLY A 219 -5.95 6.64 23.57
C GLY A 219 -5.03 5.43 23.45
N LYS A 220 -5.53 4.24 23.72
CA LYS A 220 -4.71 3.02 23.61
C LYS A 220 -5.50 1.83 23.09
N ASN A 221 -4.88 1.06 22.19
CA ASN A 221 -5.43 -0.18 21.64
C ASN A 221 -6.79 0.07 20.96
N VAL A 222 -6.77 0.82 19.85
CA VAL A 222 -7.98 1.10 19.05
C VAL A 222 -7.91 0.32 17.74
N THR A 223 -8.94 -0.46 17.44
CA THR A 223 -9.10 -1.15 16.16
C THR A 223 -10.39 -0.70 15.49
N ILE A 224 -10.29 -0.29 14.23
CA ILE A 224 -11.42 0.06 13.36
C ILE A 224 -11.29 -0.81 12.11
N ARG A 225 -12.31 -1.61 11.81
CA ARG A 225 -12.24 -2.49 10.63
C ARG A 225 -13.54 -2.74 9.91
N ASP A 226 -13.45 -3.06 8.63
CA ASP A 226 -14.60 -3.45 7.80
C ASP A 226 -15.69 -2.34 7.74
N CYS A 227 -15.29 -1.05 7.76
CA CYS A 227 -16.22 0.09 7.84
C CYS A 227 -16.41 0.78 6.49
N VAL A 228 -17.59 1.37 6.30
CA VAL A 228 -17.90 2.24 5.15
C VAL A 228 -18.31 3.60 5.65
N ILE A 229 -17.60 4.65 5.25
CA ILE A 229 -17.75 5.98 5.85
C ILE A 229 -17.95 7.01 4.75
N LEU A 230 -19.06 7.75 4.84
CA LEU A 230 -19.27 9.03 4.18
C LEU A 230 -19.29 10.09 5.28
N ALA A 231 -18.21 10.86 5.39
CA ALA A 231 -18.06 11.99 6.31
C ALA A 231 -18.08 13.32 5.55
N LYS A 232 -18.22 14.46 6.25
CA LYS A 232 -18.02 15.77 5.63
C LYS A 232 -16.62 16.30 5.88
N ASP A 233 -16.08 16.07 7.06
CA ASP A 233 -14.75 16.47 7.50
C ASP A 233 -13.80 15.26 7.39
N ASP A 234 -13.07 14.90 8.46
CA ASP A 234 -12.28 13.68 8.55
C ASP A 234 -13.17 12.42 8.62
N HIS A 235 -12.85 11.40 7.82
CA HIS A 235 -13.47 10.08 7.99
C HIS A 235 -13.03 9.47 9.32
N ILE A 236 -11.75 9.59 9.65
CA ILE A 236 -11.17 9.12 10.90
C ILE A 236 -10.11 10.11 11.38
N ALA A 237 -10.23 10.59 12.61
CA ALA A 237 -9.24 11.49 13.22
C ALA A 237 -8.70 10.91 14.52
N PHE A 238 -7.38 10.91 14.68
CA PHE A 238 -6.67 10.64 15.94
C PHE A 238 -5.91 11.89 16.34
N ASN A 239 -6.45 12.63 17.30
CA ASN A 239 -5.92 13.92 17.76
C ASN A 239 -5.32 13.75 19.16
N ALA A 240 -4.01 13.51 19.26
CA ALA A 240 -3.34 13.37 20.55
C ALA A 240 -3.34 14.69 21.34
N ASP A 241 -3.22 15.81 20.61
CA ASP A 241 -3.24 17.16 21.15
C ASP A 241 -4.28 18.00 20.40
N ILE A 242 -5.54 18.02 20.83
CA ILE A 242 -6.49 19.00 20.29
C ILE A 242 -6.31 20.33 21.04
N PRO A 243 -5.86 21.44 20.43
CA PRO A 243 -5.76 22.70 21.15
C PRO A 243 -7.16 23.20 21.52
N LEU A 244 -7.60 22.90 22.75
CA LEU A 244 -8.87 23.42 23.27
C LEU A 244 -8.83 24.94 23.48
N GLU A 245 -7.67 25.61 23.33
CA GLU A 245 -7.54 27.08 23.37
C GLU A 245 -8.07 27.78 22.09
N LEU A 246 -8.76 27.06 21.22
CA LEU A 246 -9.59 27.67 20.19
C LEU A 246 -10.77 28.41 20.86
N LYS A 247 -11.33 29.41 20.18
CA LYS A 247 -12.41 30.36 20.59
C LYS A 247 -13.74 29.73 21.11
N TRP A 248 -13.71 28.54 21.68
CA TRP A 248 -14.85 27.79 22.22
C TRP A 248 -14.85 27.76 23.75
N ASP A 249 -14.37 28.85 24.38
CA ASP A 249 -14.28 29.02 25.84
C ASP A 249 -15.58 28.65 26.58
N ASN A 250 -16.73 28.76 25.91
CA ASN A 250 -18.04 28.47 26.48
C ASN A 250 -18.30 26.97 26.76
N ILE A 251 -17.65 26.04 26.04
CA ILE A 251 -17.80 24.57 26.26
C ILE A 251 -16.53 23.91 26.81
N ASN A 252 -15.40 24.63 26.82
CA ASN A 252 -14.10 24.15 27.29
C ASN A 252 -14.09 23.68 28.75
N ASN A 253 -15.01 24.17 29.58
CA ASN A 253 -15.14 23.76 30.98
C ASN A 253 -15.96 22.46 31.16
N LEU A 254 -16.69 22.01 30.14
CA LEU A 254 -17.53 20.80 30.18
C LEU A 254 -16.72 19.54 29.96
N TYR A 255 -15.70 19.62 29.13
CA TYR A 255 -14.81 18.50 28.82
C TYR A 255 -13.62 18.51 29.77
N ARG A 256 -13.22 17.32 30.24
CA ARG A 256 -11.94 17.20 30.91
C ARG A 256 -10.85 17.46 29.89
N LYS A 257 -9.87 18.28 30.28
CA LYS A 257 -8.68 18.59 29.47
C LYS A 257 -7.76 17.37 29.41
N PHE A 258 -8.14 16.38 28.61
CA PHE A 258 -7.27 15.28 28.27
C PHE A 258 -6.41 15.65 27.07
N TYR A 259 -5.11 15.66 27.30
CA TYR A 259 -4.07 15.70 26.30
C TYR A 259 -3.17 14.51 26.59
N GLY A 260 -2.80 13.76 25.56
CA GLY A 260 -1.88 12.66 25.78
C GLY A 260 -1.81 11.66 24.66
N ASP A 261 -0.96 10.68 24.90
CA ASP A 261 -0.50 9.75 23.88
C ASP A 261 -1.65 8.92 23.28
N ILE A 262 -1.60 8.73 21.96
CA ILE A 262 -2.44 7.80 21.23
C ILE A 262 -1.54 6.68 20.69
N THR A 263 -1.73 5.45 21.16
CA THR A 263 -0.83 4.33 20.82
C THR A 263 -1.57 3.05 20.47
N ASN A 264 -0.94 2.21 19.63
CA ASN A 264 -1.45 0.90 19.21
C ASN A 264 -2.79 1.02 18.48
N ILE A 265 -2.74 1.58 17.28
CA ILE A 265 -3.92 1.85 16.46
C ILE A 265 -3.90 0.94 15.23
N THR A 266 -5.03 0.34 14.90
CA THR A 266 -5.23 -0.42 13.67
C THR A 266 -6.47 0.08 12.94
N VAL A 267 -6.30 0.52 11.69
CA VAL A 267 -7.38 0.82 10.75
C VAL A 267 -7.23 -0.14 9.58
N ASP A 268 -8.22 -1.00 9.33
CA ASP A 268 -8.11 -2.09 8.37
C ASP A 268 -9.39 -2.27 7.55
N ASN A 269 -9.30 -2.34 6.23
CA ASN A 269 -10.44 -2.59 5.35
C ASN A 269 -11.56 -1.54 5.53
N VAL A 270 -11.25 -0.29 5.19
CA VAL A 270 -12.20 0.84 5.28
C VAL A 270 -12.44 1.45 3.90
N THR A 271 -13.72 1.64 3.56
CA THR A 271 -14.16 2.33 2.35
C THR A 271 -14.53 3.77 2.64
N PHE A 272 -13.95 4.71 1.90
CA PHE A 272 -14.36 6.11 1.88
C PHE A 272 -15.37 6.34 0.75
N GLU A 273 -16.60 6.77 1.08
CA GLU A 273 -17.67 7.04 0.11
C GLU A 273 -17.77 8.54 -0.26
N GLY A 274 -16.67 9.28 -0.12
CA GLY A 274 -16.59 10.72 -0.34
C GLY A 274 -16.59 11.51 0.98
N GLY A 275 -16.44 12.83 0.86
CA GLY A 275 -16.16 13.70 2.02
C GLY A 275 -14.96 14.57 1.73
N LEU A 276 -14.59 15.46 2.65
CA LEU A 276 -13.41 16.31 2.43
C LEU A 276 -12.12 15.53 2.66
N PHE A 277 -11.97 14.90 3.82
CA PHE A 277 -10.69 14.41 4.30
C PHE A 277 -10.75 12.94 4.73
N GLY A 278 -9.68 12.18 4.48
CA GLY A 278 -9.59 10.78 4.90
C GLY A 278 -9.22 10.61 6.38
N ILE A 279 -7.96 10.27 6.63
CA ILE A 279 -7.42 9.98 7.96
C ILE A 279 -6.51 11.12 8.43
N ARG A 280 -6.70 11.57 9.67
CA ARG A 280 -5.82 12.52 10.36
C ARG A 280 -5.11 11.88 11.55
N LEU A 281 -3.80 12.10 11.63
CA LEU A 281 -2.97 11.84 12.81
C LEU A 281 -2.36 13.18 13.29
N LEU A 282 -2.93 13.76 14.33
CA LEU A 282 -2.53 15.08 14.82
C LEU A 282 -1.79 14.97 16.15
N SER A 283 -0.52 15.40 16.16
CA SER A 283 0.37 15.40 17.31
C SER A 283 1.14 16.72 17.39
N CYS A 284 1.08 17.41 18.53
CA CYS A 284 1.91 18.59 18.82
C CYS A 284 3.11 18.20 19.68
N LYS A 285 2.85 17.67 20.88
CA LYS A 285 3.85 17.23 21.88
C LYS A 285 3.61 15.79 22.31
N SER A 286 2.35 15.39 22.46
CA SER A 286 1.95 14.05 22.87
C SER A 286 2.21 13.05 21.76
N ARG A 287 2.52 11.82 22.16
CA ARG A 287 2.99 10.78 21.26
C ARG A 287 1.83 10.19 20.43
N ILE A 288 2.03 10.07 19.11
CA ILE A 288 1.28 9.11 18.29
C ILE A 288 2.21 7.98 17.86
N ASP A 289 1.93 6.74 18.23
CA ASP A 289 2.84 5.61 17.96
C ASP A 289 2.13 4.28 17.66
N ASN A 290 2.86 3.39 16.99
CA ASN A 290 2.44 2.05 16.61
C ASN A 290 1.07 2.07 15.91
N VAL A 291 1.00 2.83 14.83
CA VAL A 291 -0.20 2.98 14.00
C VAL A 291 -0.06 2.12 12.74
N THR A 292 -1.07 1.29 12.48
CA THR A 292 -1.20 0.53 11.23
C THR A 292 -2.47 0.95 10.51
N ILE A 293 -2.33 1.42 9.27
CA ILE A 293 -3.44 1.79 8.38
C ILE A 293 -3.30 0.93 7.12
N ARG A 294 -4.28 0.08 6.83
CA ARG A 294 -4.19 -0.79 5.65
C ARG A 294 -5.51 -1.10 4.97
N ASN A 295 -5.42 -1.50 3.70
CA ASN A 295 -6.56 -1.89 2.88
C ASN A 295 -7.62 -0.79 2.79
N ILE A 296 -7.18 0.46 2.59
CA ILE A 296 -8.06 1.63 2.49
C ILE A 296 -8.38 1.88 1.03
N HIS A 297 -9.67 2.04 0.72
CA HIS A 297 -10.13 2.26 -0.65
C HIS A 297 -11.29 3.26 -0.72
N GLY A 298 -11.58 3.76 -1.92
CA GLY A 298 -12.72 4.65 -2.15
C GLY A 298 -12.30 6.05 -2.59
N ILE A 299 -13.02 7.08 -2.15
CA ILE A 299 -12.90 8.44 -2.69
C ILE A 299 -12.89 9.49 -1.56
N THR A 300 -12.02 10.49 -1.68
CA THR A 300 -12.05 11.75 -0.94
C THR A 300 -12.13 12.95 -1.90
N LYS A 301 -12.48 14.15 -1.41
CA LYS A 301 -12.42 15.38 -2.21
C LYS A 301 -11.04 16.03 -2.13
N GLU A 302 -10.45 16.09 -0.95
CA GLU A 302 -9.09 16.58 -0.72
C GLU A 302 -8.21 15.39 -0.28
N TYR A 303 -7.32 15.55 0.68
CA TYR A 303 -6.38 14.50 1.08
C TYR A 303 -7.07 13.25 1.65
N TRP A 304 -6.41 12.10 1.50
CA TRP A 304 -6.81 10.87 2.19
C TRP A 304 -6.00 10.65 3.47
N LEU A 305 -4.83 11.27 3.62
CA LEU A 305 -3.99 11.19 4.82
C LEU A 305 -3.34 12.53 5.15
N ILE A 306 -3.38 12.89 6.43
CA ILE A 306 -2.54 13.93 7.00
C ILE A 306 -1.93 13.46 8.33
N ILE A 307 -0.63 13.70 8.48
CA ILE A 307 0.10 13.55 9.74
C ILE A 307 0.67 14.93 10.06
N ASP A 308 0.12 15.63 11.05
CA ASP A 308 0.46 17.03 11.30
C ASP A 308 0.53 17.38 12.79
N ASN A 309 0.92 18.63 13.05
CA ASN A 309 1.02 19.23 14.39
C ASN A 309 0.16 20.50 14.55
N TYR A 310 -0.84 20.64 13.67
CA TYR A 310 -1.79 21.73 13.53
C TYR A 310 -1.23 23.19 13.51
N TRP A 311 -1.28 23.74 12.29
CA TRP A 311 -1.25 25.14 11.82
C TRP A 311 0.02 25.99 11.98
N LYS A 312 0.66 26.18 10.82
CA LYS A 312 1.71 27.13 10.49
C LYS A 312 1.37 28.62 10.68
N ASN A 313 0.17 29.03 11.14
CA ASN A 313 -0.20 30.47 11.24
C ASN A 313 -1.45 30.86 12.10
N SER A 314 -1.91 30.09 13.09
CA SER A 314 -3.06 30.53 13.92
C SER A 314 -2.62 31.26 15.19
N PHE A 315 -2.85 32.58 15.21
CA PHE A 315 -3.19 33.45 16.34
C PHE A 315 -3.19 32.86 17.76
N PRO A 316 -2.74 33.66 18.74
CA PRO A 316 -1.61 33.34 19.60
C PRO A 316 -1.91 32.15 20.53
N ILE A 317 -1.41 30.96 20.22
CA ILE A 317 -1.40 29.84 21.17
C ILE A 317 0.06 29.39 21.35
N ASN A 318 0.46 29.27 22.60
CA ASN A 318 1.83 29.06 23.05
C ASN A 318 2.44 27.75 22.49
N ASN A 319 3.16 27.88 21.37
CA ASN A 319 4.11 26.92 20.83
C ASN A 319 3.56 25.49 20.61
N PRO A 320 2.75 25.24 19.54
CA PRO A 320 2.44 23.88 19.11
C PRO A 320 3.78 23.18 18.82
N GLY A 321 4.06 22.11 19.56
CA GLY A 321 5.35 21.41 19.46
C GLY A 321 5.60 20.87 18.06
N ASP A 322 6.81 20.40 17.79
CA ASP A 322 7.19 20.03 16.42
C ASP A 322 6.52 18.75 15.87
N GLY A 323 5.60 18.17 16.62
CA GLY A 323 5.05 16.84 16.42
C GLY A 323 5.91 15.77 17.08
N ASN A 324 5.28 14.72 17.57
CA ASN A 324 5.93 13.59 18.21
C ASN A 324 5.34 12.28 17.69
N VAL A 325 5.72 11.93 16.46
CA VAL A 325 5.22 10.74 15.77
C VAL A 325 6.24 9.63 15.82
N GLY A 326 5.78 8.43 16.14
CA GLY A 326 6.59 7.24 16.21
C GLY A 326 6.63 6.45 14.94
N LYS A 327 6.12 5.23 15.03
CA LYS A 327 6.02 4.26 13.95
C LYS A 327 4.62 4.30 13.35
N VAL A 328 4.57 4.61 12.06
CA VAL A 328 3.34 4.57 11.26
C VAL A 328 3.57 3.66 10.05
N PHE A 329 2.73 2.63 9.92
CA PHE A 329 2.76 1.67 8.83
C PHE A 329 1.50 1.82 7.98
N ILE A 330 1.68 2.03 6.69
CA ILE A 330 0.62 2.31 5.72
C ILE A 330 0.75 1.29 4.59
N GLU A 331 -0.27 0.48 4.34
CA GLU A 331 -0.19 -0.61 3.35
C GLU A 331 -1.47 -0.77 2.51
N ASN A 332 -1.33 -1.04 1.21
CA ASN A 332 -2.45 -1.33 0.30
C ASN A 332 -3.49 -0.20 0.26
N ILE A 333 -3.10 0.94 -0.31
CA ILE A 333 -3.96 2.12 -0.41
C ILE A 333 -4.40 2.31 -1.86
N ASN A 334 -5.73 2.42 -2.06
CA ASN A 334 -6.37 2.67 -3.34
C ASN A 334 -7.51 3.69 -3.19
N VAL A 335 -7.16 4.94 -2.89
CA VAL A 335 -8.10 6.04 -2.71
C VAL A 335 -7.99 7.01 -3.89
N GLU A 336 -9.09 7.60 -4.33
CA GLU A 336 -9.09 8.67 -5.33
C GLU A 336 -9.41 10.00 -4.66
N SER A 337 -8.58 11.03 -4.87
CA SER A 337 -8.89 12.40 -4.45
C SER A 337 -9.39 13.19 -5.66
N VAL A 338 -10.69 13.49 -5.70
CA VAL A 338 -11.38 13.97 -6.92
C VAL A 338 -11.97 15.39 -6.82
N GLY A 339 -11.80 16.09 -5.70
CA GLY A 339 -12.32 17.44 -5.49
C GLY A 339 -11.33 18.55 -5.85
N LYS A 340 -11.85 19.79 -5.84
CA LYS A 340 -11.02 21.01 -5.81
C LYS A 340 -10.61 21.30 -4.38
N ILE A 341 -9.35 21.65 -4.18
CA ILE A 341 -8.83 22.03 -2.87
C ILE A 341 -9.45 23.37 -2.46
N ARG A 342 -10.14 23.40 -1.33
CA ARG A 342 -10.69 24.65 -0.78
C ARG A 342 -9.74 25.32 0.19
N PHE A 343 -8.83 24.54 0.80
CA PHE A 343 -7.94 25.00 1.86
C PHE A 343 -6.48 25.03 1.38
N SER A 344 -5.91 26.23 1.30
CA SER A 344 -4.56 26.45 0.76
C SER A 344 -3.43 25.74 1.52
N VAL A 345 -3.69 25.34 2.76
CA VAL A 345 -2.77 24.64 3.65
C VAL A 345 -2.71 23.12 3.41
N HIS A 346 -3.56 22.57 2.53
CA HIS A 346 -3.77 21.13 2.38
C HIS A 346 -3.53 20.61 0.94
N HIS A 347 -2.52 21.15 0.25
CA HIS A 347 -2.18 20.80 -1.14
C HIS A 347 -1.40 19.48 -1.27
N SER A 348 -1.97 18.35 -0.85
CA SER A 348 -1.36 17.03 -1.09
C SER A 348 -2.37 15.90 -1.01
N TYR A 349 -2.01 14.74 -1.58
CA TYR A 349 -2.81 13.51 -1.50
C TYR A 349 -2.60 12.84 -0.13
N ALA A 350 -1.34 12.71 0.28
CA ALA A 350 -0.89 12.41 1.63
C ALA A 350 0.13 13.47 2.10
N ASN A 351 -0.05 14.02 3.30
CA ASN A 351 0.84 15.03 3.89
C ASN A 351 1.50 14.55 5.19
N ILE A 352 2.76 14.88 5.40
CA ILE A 352 3.47 14.71 6.66
C ILE A 352 4.15 16.03 7.03
N ASP A 353 3.69 16.66 8.12
CA ASP A 353 4.17 17.94 8.67
C ASP A 353 4.41 17.80 10.18
N ALA A 354 5.26 16.86 10.57
CA ALA A 354 5.59 16.54 11.96
C ALA A 354 6.97 15.84 12.06
N ASN A 355 7.61 15.89 13.23
CA ASN A 355 8.75 15.00 13.50
C ASN A 355 8.28 13.56 13.63
N ALA A 356 9.00 12.64 12.97
CA ALA A 356 8.68 11.22 12.96
C ALA A 356 9.91 10.30 13.10
N GLU A 357 9.75 9.17 13.78
CA GLU A 357 10.78 8.14 13.85
C GLU A 357 10.79 7.22 12.63
N LEU A 358 9.64 6.68 12.25
CA LEU A 358 9.53 5.76 11.13
C LEU A 358 8.15 5.88 10.47
N ILE A 359 8.15 6.17 9.18
CA ILE A 359 6.96 6.09 8.35
C ILE A 359 7.23 5.14 7.20
N VAL A 360 6.35 4.15 7.01
CA VAL A 360 6.44 3.17 5.92
C VAL A 360 5.17 3.24 5.09
N PHE A 361 5.33 3.52 3.81
CA PHE A 361 4.30 3.35 2.78
C PHE A 361 4.60 2.08 1.99
N LYS A 362 3.60 1.21 1.85
CA LYS A 362 3.69 -0.01 1.07
C LYS A 362 2.50 -0.17 0.13
N ASN A 363 2.74 -0.52 -1.14
CA ASN A 363 1.69 -0.77 -2.13
C ASN A 363 0.69 0.40 -2.24
N ILE A 364 1.19 1.58 -2.62
CA ILE A 364 0.38 2.79 -2.78
C ILE A 364 0.08 2.99 -4.27
N ASN A 365 -1.19 3.07 -4.62
CA ASN A 365 -1.62 3.32 -5.99
C ASN A 365 -2.25 4.72 -6.11
N ARG A 366 -1.81 5.51 -7.08
CA ARG A 366 -2.47 6.76 -7.45
C ARG A 366 -2.40 6.96 -8.96
N ASN A 367 -3.52 6.75 -9.64
CA ASN A 367 -3.61 6.87 -11.10
C ASN A 367 -4.37 8.12 -11.56
N LYS A 368 -4.97 8.87 -10.63
CA LYS A 368 -5.76 10.08 -10.91
C LYS A 368 -5.22 11.28 -10.14
N PHE A 369 -5.07 12.39 -10.86
CA PHE A 369 -4.62 13.66 -10.33
C PHE A 369 -5.68 14.73 -10.63
N ALA A 370 -6.14 15.43 -9.59
CA ALA A 370 -7.14 16.49 -9.69
C ALA A 370 -6.60 17.72 -10.47
N GLU A 371 -7.44 18.74 -10.70
CA GLU A 371 -7.05 19.96 -11.43
C GLU A 371 -5.94 20.77 -10.72
N ASP A 372 -5.94 20.78 -9.38
CA ASP A 372 -5.08 21.66 -8.58
C ASP A 372 -3.64 21.15 -8.41
N ASN A 373 -3.28 20.01 -9.05
CA ASN A 373 -1.91 19.50 -9.23
C ASN A 373 -1.03 19.49 -7.97
N PHE A 374 -1.26 18.53 -7.08
CA PHE A 374 -0.50 18.35 -5.84
C PHE A 374 0.19 16.97 -5.71
N PRO A 375 1.30 16.89 -4.95
CA PRO A 375 2.09 15.67 -4.86
C PRO A 375 1.34 14.53 -4.19
N SER A 376 1.75 13.30 -4.53
CA SER A 376 1.17 12.08 -3.96
C SER A 376 1.57 11.91 -2.50
N ILE A 377 2.83 12.20 -2.19
CA ILE A 377 3.34 12.23 -0.83
C ILE A 377 4.12 13.53 -0.66
N LEU A 378 3.66 14.37 0.26
CA LEU A 378 4.32 15.60 0.65
C LEU A 378 4.93 15.45 2.05
N ILE A 379 6.23 15.70 2.15
CA ILE A 379 6.93 15.87 3.41
C ILE A 379 7.22 17.35 3.58
N ALA A 380 6.51 18.00 4.49
CA ALA A 380 6.52 19.44 4.67
C ALA A 380 7.07 19.87 6.03
N GLY A 381 7.44 21.15 6.10
CA GLY A 381 7.64 21.85 7.37
C GLY A 381 9.10 22.16 7.67
N LYS A 382 9.38 23.44 7.93
CA LYS A 382 10.69 23.90 8.38
C LYS A 382 11.00 23.27 9.75
N ASN A 383 12.24 22.85 9.95
CA ASN A 383 12.74 22.20 11.17
C ASN A 383 12.08 20.85 11.51
N LYS A 384 11.31 20.26 10.60
CA LYS A 384 10.78 18.91 10.77
C LYS A 384 11.82 17.87 10.37
N THR A 385 11.92 16.80 11.14
CA THR A 385 12.83 15.68 10.87
C THR A 385 12.07 14.36 10.87
N ILE A 386 12.19 13.63 9.77
CA ILE A 386 11.82 12.21 9.70
C ILE A 386 13.10 11.38 9.76
N LYS A 387 13.26 10.56 10.80
CA LYS A 387 14.45 9.72 10.95
C LYS A 387 14.51 8.64 9.86
N LYS A 388 13.38 8.00 9.55
CA LYS A 388 13.31 6.97 8.50
C LYS A 388 11.98 7.03 7.75
N LEU A 389 12.07 7.17 6.43
CA LEU A 389 10.94 7.11 5.51
C LEU A 389 11.20 5.99 4.49
N ILE A 390 10.28 5.03 4.41
CA ILE A 390 10.32 3.95 3.40
C ILE A 390 9.07 4.06 2.53
N ILE A 391 9.27 4.04 1.22
CA ILE A 391 8.23 3.99 0.20
C ILE A 391 8.52 2.74 -0.64
N ASP A 392 7.74 1.68 -0.46
CA ASP A 392 7.91 0.37 -1.08
C ASP A 392 6.68 0.04 -1.95
N GLY A 393 6.82 0.04 -3.28
CA GLY A 393 5.68 -0.22 -4.15
C GLY A 393 4.77 0.99 -4.37
N TYR A 394 5.33 2.16 -4.69
CA TYR A 394 4.54 3.27 -5.21
C TYR A 394 4.27 3.07 -6.70
N ASN A 395 2.99 3.02 -7.09
CA ASN A 395 2.56 2.81 -8.47
C ASN A 395 1.68 3.98 -8.95
N SER A 396 2.02 4.53 -10.10
CA SER A 396 1.26 5.59 -10.76
C SER A 396 1.30 5.39 -12.27
N SER A 397 0.14 5.22 -12.89
CA SER A 397 0.00 5.15 -14.34
C SER A 397 -1.01 6.19 -14.82
N GLU A 398 -0.52 7.18 -15.58
CA GLU A 398 -1.33 8.25 -16.16
C GLU A 398 -1.40 8.06 -17.68
N ASN A 399 -2.60 7.73 -18.19
CA ASN A 399 -2.88 7.56 -19.62
C ASN A 399 -3.26 8.89 -20.28
N THR A 400 -3.21 8.95 -21.61
CA THR A 400 -3.26 10.13 -22.52
C THR A 400 -4.50 11.04 -22.49
N ASP A 401 -5.49 10.81 -21.61
CA ASP A 401 -6.82 11.40 -21.76
C ASP A 401 -7.05 12.72 -21.00
N ALA A 402 -6.01 13.35 -20.43
CA ALA A 402 -6.14 14.59 -19.69
C ALA A 402 -5.06 15.63 -20.01
N ILE A 403 -5.38 16.90 -19.78
CA ILE A 403 -4.43 18.02 -19.77
C ILE A 403 -3.23 17.64 -18.88
N PRO A 404 -1.96 17.84 -19.33
CA PRO A 404 -0.77 17.46 -18.58
C PRO A 404 -0.81 17.96 -17.14
N LYS A 405 -0.65 17.05 -16.18
CA LYS A 405 -0.71 17.35 -14.75
C LYS A 405 0.68 17.74 -14.26
N ILE A 406 0.80 18.93 -13.68
CA ILE A 406 2.08 19.59 -13.33
C ILE A 406 2.49 19.39 -11.86
N THR A 407 2.47 18.17 -11.33
CA THR A 407 2.87 17.90 -9.93
C THR A 407 3.83 16.73 -9.74
N ASN A 408 4.72 16.88 -8.75
CA ASN A 408 5.72 15.88 -8.35
C ASN A 408 5.04 14.64 -7.76
N HIS A 409 5.64 13.45 -7.89
CA HIS A 409 5.05 12.27 -7.22
C HIS A 409 5.32 12.31 -5.72
N ILE A 410 6.58 12.51 -5.33
CA ILE A 410 7.04 12.65 -3.95
C ILE A 410 7.76 13.99 -3.83
N GLU A 411 7.42 14.76 -2.81
CA GLU A 411 8.03 16.07 -2.57
C GLU A 411 8.49 16.19 -1.11
N ILE A 412 9.71 16.70 -0.92
CA ILE A 412 10.24 17.11 0.37
C ILE A 412 10.47 18.63 0.31
N SER A 413 9.68 19.39 1.07
CA SER A 413 9.72 20.85 1.13
C SER A 413 9.97 21.33 2.56
N GLY A 414 11.15 21.87 2.82
CA GLY A 414 11.57 22.45 4.11
C GLY A 414 11.90 21.46 5.24
N ALA A 415 11.55 20.18 5.08
CA ALA A 415 11.81 19.12 6.06
C ALA A 415 13.13 18.37 5.79
N LYS A 416 13.69 17.77 6.85
CA LYS A 416 14.85 16.88 6.78
C LYS A 416 14.41 15.41 6.86
N VAL A 417 14.96 14.56 5.99
CA VAL A 417 14.80 13.10 6.07
C VAL A 417 16.17 12.45 6.22
N ASN A 418 16.44 11.77 7.34
CA ASN A 418 17.77 11.18 7.55
C ASN A 418 17.99 9.96 6.64
N TYR A 419 16.99 9.08 6.52
CA TYR A 419 17.05 7.95 5.59
C TYR A 419 15.74 7.84 4.82
N LEU A 420 15.84 7.95 3.50
CA LEU A 420 14.75 7.74 2.56
C LEU A 420 15.06 6.53 1.70
N ALA A 421 14.15 5.55 1.67
CA ALA A 421 14.16 4.48 0.68
C ALA A 421 12.94 4.60 -0.23
N ILE A 422 13.16 4.59 -1.55
CA ILE A 422 12.12 4.45 -2.56
C ILE A 422 12.43 3.17 -3.34
N ILE A 423 11.62 2.13 -3.16
CA ILE A 423 11.91 0.80 -3.71
C ILE A 423 10.68 0.20 -4.40
N ASN A 424 10.91 -0.73 -5.34
CA ASN A 424 9.86 -1.48 -6.04
C ASN A 424 8.78 -0.60 -6.69
N SER A 425 9.15 0.60 -7.15
CA SER A 425 8.18 1.63 -7.55
C SER A 425 8.10 1.78 -9.07
N THR A 426 6.90 2.02 -9.57
CA THR A 426 6.60 2.16 -11.00
C THR A 426 5.85 3.46 -11.27
N VAL A 427 6.38 4.30 -12.17
CA VAL A 427 5.70 5.50 -12.66
C VAL A 427 5.71 5.53 -14.18
N THR A 428 4.53 5.62 -14.78
CA THR A 428 4.39 5.73 -16.24
C THR A 428 3.50 6.90 -16.60
N ARG A 429 3.99 7.78 -17.47
CA ARG A 429 3.21 8.86 -18.09
C ARG A 429 3.35 8.79 -19.60
N ASP A 430 2.22 8.81 -20.30
CA ASP A 430 2.20 8.78 -21.77
C ASP A 430 1.93 10.17 -22.40
N TYR A 431 2.34 11.26 -21.75
CA TYR A 431 2.11 12.64 -22.21
C TYR A 431 3.34 13.29 -22.87
N PRO A 432 3.15 14.33 -23.72
CA PRO A 432 4.27 15.05 -24.35
C PRO A 432 5.00 16.05 -23.44
N ALA A 433 4.45 16.37 -22.25
CA ALA A 433 5.04 17.34 -21.32
C ALA A 433 5.66 16.64 -20.11
N ASN A 434 6.98 16.43 -20.12
CA ASN A 434 7.68 15.52 -19.20
C ASN A 434 8.20 16.18 -17.90
N ASN A 435 7.69 17.35 -17.50
CA ASN A 435 8.40 18.28 -16.60
C ASN A 435 8.65 17.85 -15.14
N LEU A 436 8.30 16.64 -14.71
CA LEU A 436 8.16 16.33 -13.29
C LEU A 436 9.00 15.13 -12.85
N PRO A 437 9.60 15.20 -11.65
CA PRO A 437 10.36 14.10 -11.07
C PRO A 437 9.50 13.10 -10.29
N LEU A 438 10.05 11.90 -10.06
CA LEU A 438 9.57 10.99 -9.02
C LEU A 438 9.76 11.62 -7.63
N LEU A 439 10.97 12.09 -7.31
CA LEU A 439 11.31 12.76 -6.05
C LEU A 439 11.80 14.18 -6.32
N CYS A 440 11.19 15.18 -5.69
CA CYS A 440 11.69 16.55 -5.63
C CYS A 440 12.10 16.92 -4.20
N VAL A 441 13.30 17.47 -4.00
CA VAL A 441 13.76 18.01 -2.71
C VAL A 441 13.99 19.51 -2.89
N LYS A 442 13.26 20.35 -2.15
CA LYS A 442 13.24 21.82 -2.36
C LYS A 442 12.96 22.61 -1.09
N ASP A 443 12.95 23.94 -1.22
CA ASP A 443 12.58 24.90 -0.16
C ASP A 443 13.34 24.71 1.16
N GLY A 444 14.63 24.38 1.09
CA GLY A 444 15.47 24.09 2.25
C GLY A 444 15.30 22.68 2.84
N GLY A 445 14.52 21.81 2.19
CA GLY A 445 14.44 20.39 2.51
C GLY A 445 15.76 19.66 2.20
N SER A 446 15.99 18.53 2.88
CA SER A 446 17.24 17.77 2.74
C SER A 446 17.08 16.28 3.00
N VAL A 447 17.97 15.48 2.42
CA VAL A 447 18.06 14.03 2.64
C VAL A 447 19.49 13.62 2.99
N ASP A 448 19.72 12.93 4.10
CA ASP A 448 21.10 12.46 4.42
C ASP A 448 21.45 11.22 3.56
N TYR A 449 20.57 10.22 3.51
CA TYR A 449 20.78 9.01 2.72
C TYR A 449 19.54 8.65 1.90
N LEU A 450 19.68 8.64 0.58
CA LEU A 450 18.65 8.21 -0.37
C LEU A 450 19.02 6.83 -0.94
N GLN A 451 18.20 5.83 -0.68
CA GLN A 451 18.25 4.52 -1.33
C GLN A 451 17.15 4.41 -2.37
N MET A 452 17.52 3.96 -3.58
CA MET A 452 16.61 3.71 -4.68
C MET A 452 16.88 2.32 -5.26
N ASP A 453 15.90 1.43 -5.27
CA ASP A 453 16.09 0.08 -5.81
C ASP A 453 14.86 -0.44 -6.55
N ASN A 454 15.08 -1.09 -7.68
CA ASN A 454 14.03 -1.69 -8.50
C ASN A 454 12.95 -0.68 -8.88
N ILE A 455 13.34 0.34 -9.66
CA ILE A 455 12.46 1.43 -10.08
C ILE A 455 12.31 1.45 -11.60
N TYR A 456 11.06 1.48 -12.06
CA TYR A 456 10.71 1.67 -13.46
C TYR A 456 9.98 3.00 -13.64
N CYS A 457 10.58 3.93 -14.38
CA CYS A 457 10.01 5.23 -14.68
C CYS A 457 10.01 5.49 -16.19
N LYS A 458 8.85 5.84 -16.75
CA LYS A 458 8.68 6.20 -18.16
C LYS A 458 7.93 7.52 -18.29
N GLY A 459 8.43 8.44 -19.12
CA GLY A 459 7.74 9.68 -19.47
C GLY A 459 7.76 10.74 -18.36
N ILE A 460 8.76 10.67 -17.48
CA ILE A 460 9.06 11.69 -16.47
C ILE A 460 10.47 12.26 -16.72
N ASN A 461 10.78 13.46 -16.23
CA ASN A 461 12.07 14.10 -16.53
C ASN A 461 13.22 13.51 -15.72
N ASN A 462 12.98 13.23 -14.45
CA ASN A 462 14.02 12.84 -13.51
C ASN A 462 13.45 11.82 -12.52
N LEU A 463 14.30 10.94 -12.00
CA LEU A 463 13.97 10.20 -10.78
C LEU A 463 14.13 11.11 -9.56
N VAL A 464 15.13 11.98 -9.57
CA VAL A 464 15.40 12.94 -8.50
C VAL A 464 15.66 14.32 -9.11
N ASP A 465 14.93 15.34 -8.61
CA ASP A 465 15.27 16.76 -8.75
C ASP A 465 15.70 17.31 -7.40
N ALA A 466 17.01 17.47 -7.22
CA ALA A 466 17.65 17.98 -6.02
C ALA A 466 17.85 19.50 -6.12
N GLN A 467 16.90 20.24 -5.56
CA GLN A 467 16.99 21.69 -5.33
C GLN A 467 17.42 22.00 -3.88
N GLY A 468 17.38 20.99 -3.00
CA GLY A 468 18.01 20.95 -1.67
C GLY A 468 19.04 19.82 -1.56
N PRO A 469 19.88 19.82 -0.50
CA PRO A 469 21.01 18.90 -0.40
C PRO A 469 20.58 17.44 -0.19
N ILE A 470 21.26 16.54 -0.90
CA ILE A 470 21.18 15.09 -0.72
C ILE A 470 22.62 14.58 -0.52
N SER A 471 22.92 14.04 0.66
CA SER A 471 24.31 13.77 1.04
C SER A 471 24.86 12.48 0.41
N HIS A 472 24.02 11.47 0.23
CA HIS A 472 24.38 10.24 -0.48
C HIS A 472 23.18 9.67 -1.25
N ILE A 473 23.43 9.20 -2.47
CA ILE A 473 22.47 8.46 -3.28
C ILE A 473 23.02 7.08 -3.61
N SER A 474 22.32 6.03 -3.18
CA SER A 474 22.59 4.64 -3.58
C SER A 474 21.42 4.14 -4.43
N ALA A 475 21.68 3.94 -5.73
CA ALA A 475 20.67 3.56 -6.70
C ALA A 475 21.06 2.27 -7.43
N SER A 476 20.15 1.30 -7.47
CA SER A 476 20.33 0.03 -8.19
C SER A 476 19.08 -0.39 -8.94
N ASN A 477 19.26 -1.14 -10.04
CA ASN A 477 18.15 -1.70 -10.82
C ASN A 477 17.16 -0.63 -11.28
N ILE A 478 17.68 0.39 -11.96
CA ILE A 478 16.91 1.57 -12.37
C ILE A 478 16.68 1.53 -13.88
N ILE A 479 15.41 1.65 -14.27
CA ILE A 479 14.99 1.87 -15.65
C ILE A 479 14.30 3.23 -15.73
N HIS A 480 14.86 4.16 -16.50
CA HIS A 480 14.33 5.52 -16.67
C HIS A 480 14.34 5.96 -18.14
N THR A 481 13.20 5.91 -18.80
CA THR A 481 13.06 6.14 -20.24
C THR A 481 12.17 7.34 -20.54
N ASP A 482 12.32 7.89 -21.75
CA ASP A 482 11.48 8.96 -22.29
C ASP A 482 11.51 10.27 -21.47
N ALA A 483 12.68 10.65 -20.95
CA ALA A 483 12.86 11.98 -20.36
C ALA A 483 13.01 13.04 -21.46
N ALA A 484 12.71 14.30 -21.13
CA ALA A 484 12.92 15.39 -22.08
C ALA A 484 14.42 15.52 -22.49
N PRO A 485 14.71 15.98 -23.72
CA PRO A 485 16.08 16.22 -24.15
C PRO A 485 16.85 17.12 -23.16
N GLY A 486 18.05 16.70 -22.78
CA GLY A 486 18.87 17.46 -21.84
C GLY A 486 18.57 17.20 -20.36
N GLU A 487 17.57 16.39 -20.05
CA GLU A 487 17.31 15.92 -18.68
C GLU A 487 18.07 14.62 -18.37
N GLY A 488 18.34 14.42 -17.09
CA GLY A 488 19.09 13.29 -16.57
C GLY A 488 18.34 12.60 -15.44
N THR A 489 18.74 11.39 -15.09
CA THR A 489 18.07 10.63 -14.03
C THR A 489 18.13 11.34 -12.67
N PHE A 490 19.29 11.88 -12.32
CA PHE A 490 19.52 12.68 -11.12
C PHE A 490 19.86 14.10 -11.53
N LYS A 491 18.96 15.04 -11.25
CA LYS A 491 19.16 16.47 -11.50
C LYS A 491 19.56 17.16 -10.21
N ALA A 492 20.54 18.05 -10.28
CA ALA A 492 20.87 18.97 -9.19
C ALA A 492 20.86 20.41 -9.73
N THR A 493 20.21 21.32 -9.00
CA THR A 493 20.00 22.71 -9.44
C THR A 493 20.60 23.70 -8.45
N GLY A 494 21.07 24.87 -8.91
CA GLY A 494 21.40 26.01 -8.05
C GLY A 494 22.68 25.84 -7.23
N GLN A 495 23.72 25.25 -7.83
CA GLN A 495 25.00 24.94 -7.17
C GLN A 495 24.93 23.92 -6.03
N ILE A 496 23.80 23.22 -5.84
CA ILE A 496 23.69 22.13 -4.88
C ILE A 496 24.74 21.07 -5.17
N ALA A 497 25.48 20.68 -4.14
CA ALA A 497 26.45 19.60 -4.21
C ALA A 497 25.79 18.28 -3.77
N ILE A 498 25.93 17.25 -4.60
CA ILE A 498 25.66 15.85 -4.25
C ILE A 498 27.04 15.20 -4.05
N PRO A 499 27.47 14.95 -2.80
CA PRO A 499 28.82 14.46 -2.50
C PRO A 499 29.13 13.10 -3.10
N ASP A 500 28.17 12.16 -3.04
CA ASP A 500 28.41 10.78 -3.48
C ASP A 500 27.14 10.17 -4.07
N ILE A 501 27.29 9.62 -5.27
CA ILE A 501 26.24 8.84 -5.94
C ILE A 501 26.81 7.53 -6.49
N VAL A 502 26.15 6.44 -6.13
CA VAL A 502 26.41 5.10 -6.65
C VAL A 502 25.22 4.68 -7.49
N LEU A 503 25.44 4.38 -8.78
CA LEU A 503 24.40 3.94 -9.71
C LEU A 503 24.81 2.64 -10.38
N THR A 504 24.09 1.56 -10.10
CA THR A 504 24.37 0.22 -10.64
C THR A 504 23.18 -0.37 -11.36
N ASN A 505 23.42 -1.17 -12.40
CA ASN A 505 22.40 -1.77 -13.24
C ASN A 505 21.36 -0.75 -13.74
N TYR A 506 21.87 0.26 -14.45
CA TYR A 506 21.11 1.39 -14.95
C TYR A 506 20.82 1.28 -16.45
N THR A 507 19.55 1.45 -16.80
CA THR A 507 19.09 1.62 -18.18
C THR A 507 18.29 2.91 -18.27
N GLY A 508 18.75 3.90 -19.03
CA GLY A 508 17.98 5.11 -19.17
C GLY A 508 18.72 6.23 -19.87
N ASN A 509 18.21 7.45 -19.69
CA ASN A 509 18.80 8.71 -20.17
C ASN A 509 20.21 8.95 -19.61
N LYS A 510 20.77 10.16 -19.77
CA LYS A 510 22.04 10.46 -19.08
C LYS A 510 21.86 10.35 -17.55
N PRO A 511 22.86 9.83 -16.80
CA PRO A 511 22.72 9.65 -15.35
C PRO A 511 22.46 10.95 -14.60
N THR A 512 23.11 12.04 -15.00
CA THR A 512 23.05 13.32 -14.30
C THR A 512 22.73 14.50 -15.22
N SER A 513 22.12 15.54 -14.66
CA SER A 513 21.82 16.82 -15.32
C SER A 513 21.78 17.99 -14.32
N GLY A 514 21.57 19.20 -14.85
CA GLY A 514 21.50 20.44 -14.08
C GLY A 514 22.85 21.15 -13.95
N ASP A 515 22.86 22.26 -13.21
CA ASP A 515 24.01 23.11 -12.92
C ASP A 515 24.60 22.89 -11.50
N GLY A 516 24.10 21.88 -10.79
CA GLY A 516 24.66 21.40 -9.52
C GLY A 516 25.96 20.61 -9.68
N ASN A 517 26.62 20.34 -8.55
CA ASN A 517 27.93 19.70 -8.47
C ASN A 517 27.80 18.24 -8.00
N PHE A 518 28.16 17.28 -8.86
CA PHE A 518 28.27 15.88 -8.48
C PHE A 518 29.74 15.57 -8.17
N ILE A 519 30.10 15.40 -6.89
CA ILE A 519 31.50 15.32 -6.46
C ILE A 519 32.09 13.94 -6.77
N GLN A 520 31.46 12.87 -6.29
CA GLN A 520 31.87 11.49 -6.55
C GLN A 520 30.74 10.72 -7.23
N THR A 521 31.03 10.14 -8.40
CA THR A 521 30.10 9.27 -9.15
C THR A 521 30.72 7.88 -9.30
N ARG A 522 29.97 6.82 -8.99
CA ARG A 522 30.46 5.43 -8.98
C ARG A 522 29.41 4.45 -9.51
N GLY A 523 29.85 3.32 -10.05
CA GLY A 523 28.97 2.27 -10.59
C GLY A 523 28.83 2.32 -12.12
N ASP A 524 28.25 1.26 -12.68
CA ASP A 524 28.19 1.02 -14.13
C ASP A 524 27.35 2.06 -14.89
N GLY A 525 26.42 2.74 -14.20
CA GLY A 525 25.56 3.76 -14.79
C GLY A 525 26.33 4.99 -15.25
N PHE A 526 27.48 5.30 -14.66
CA PHE A 526 28.32 6.45 -15.02
C PHE A 526 29.43 6.13 -16.02
N ILE A 527 29.66 4.84 -16.28
CA ILE A 527 30.65 4.44 -17.27
C ILE A 527 30.12 4.88 -18.63
N LYS A 528 30.82 5.82 -19.27
CA LYS A 528 30.57 6.16 -20.67
C LYS A 528 30.69 4.87 -21.45
N LYS A 529 29.55 4.34 -21.90
CA LYS A 529 29.50 3.24 -22.86
C LYS A 529 30.21 3.76 -24.10
N GLU A 530 31.48 3.40 -24.27
CA GLU A 530 32.19 3.69 -25.51
C GLU A 530 31.34 3.11 -26.63
N VAL A 531 30.73 3.99 -27.41
CA VAL A 531 30.27 3.64 -28.73
C VAL A 531 31.56 3.34 -29.46
N VAL A 532 31.95 2.07 -29.51
CA VAL A 532 32.91 1.60 -30.48
C VAL A 532 32.31 2.03 -31.82
N LYS A 533 32.83 3.13 -32.37
CA LYS A 533 32.57 3.53 -33.75
C LYS A 533 33.24 2.46 -34.61
N ASN A 534 32.60 1.30 -34.71
CA ASN A 534 32.83 0.41 -35.81
C ASN A 534 32.44 1.22 -37.04
N LYS A 535 33.46 1.72 -37.74
CA LYS A 535 33.31 2.13 -39.14
C LYS A 535 32.67 0.93 -39.82
N SER A 536 31.36 0.99 -40.05
CA SER A 536 30.68 0.04 -40.88
C SER A 536 31.24 0.23 -42.28
N LYS A 537 32.27 -0.55 -42.60
CA LYS A 537 32.44 -0.99 -43.97
C LYS A 537 31.17 -1.75 -44.29
N ALA A 538 30.28 -1.12 -45.04
CA ALA A 538 29.16 -1.79 -45.68
C ALA A 538 29.72 -3.05 -46.35
N THR A 539 29.44 -4.20 -45.76
CA THR A 539 29.65 -5.50 -46.36
C THR A 539 28.27 -6.10 -46.55
N ASN A 540 28.07 -6.65 -47.74
CA ASN A 540 26.79 -7.07 -48.32
C ASN A 540 25.81 -7.76 -47.34
N GLY A 541 24.65 -7.13 -47.13
CA GLY A 541 23.32 -7.76 -47.27
C GLY A 541 22.87 -8.93 -46.38
N LYS A 542 23.70 -9.53 -45.51
CA LYS A 542 23.27 -10.65 -44.64
C LYS A 542 23.10 -10.18 -43.19
N LYS A 543 21.86 -10.22 -42.68
CA LYS A 543 21.55 -9.96 -41.25
C LYS A 543 22.04 -11.13 -40.40
N ARG A 544 22.80 -10.89 -39.33
CA ARG A 544 23.22 -11.95 -38.39
C ARG A 544 22.01 -12.52 -37.65
N THR A 545 21.97 -13.83 -37.50
CA THR A 545 20.88 -14.57 -36.85
C THR A 545 21.38 -15.21 -35.56
N VAL A 546 20.71 -14.92 -34.45
CA VAL A 546 21.00 -15.53 -33.13
C VAL A 546 19.83 -16.41 -32.73
N LEU A 547 20.10 -17.65 -32.35
CA LEU A 547 19.09 -18.60 -31.89
C LEU A 547 19.38 -19.01 -30.45
N ILE A 548 18.39 -18.86 -29.57
CA ILE A 548 18.45 -19.29 -28.17
C ILE A 548 17.49 -20.47 -27.96
N LEU A 549 18.03 -21.63 -27.58
CA LEU A 549 17.25 -22.83 -27.31
C LEU A 549 17.39 -23.23 -25.83
N GLY A 550 16.28 -23.54 -25.18
CA GLY A 550 16.28 -24.06 -23.81
C GLY A 550 14.88 -24.43 -23.33
N ASN A 551 14.62 -24.37 -22.02
CA ASN A 551 13.35 -24.80 -21.42
C ASN A 551 12.53 -23.61 -20.87
N SER A 552 11.80 -23.82 -19.77
CA SER A 552 10.94 -22.80 -19.14
C SER A 552 11.68 -21.54 -18.72
N ILE A 553 12.99 -21.61 -18.47
CA ILE A 553 13.82 -20.43 -18.18
C ILE A 553 13.95 -19.53 -19.43
N VAL A 554 13.96 -20.11 -20.64
CA VAL A 554 13.97 -19.37 -21.92
C VAL A 554 12.59 -18.79 -22.22
N ARG A 555 11.55 -19.63 -22.13
CA ARG A 555 10.15 -19.22 -22.35
C ARG A 555 9.22 -20.28 -21.78
N HIS A 556 8.15 -19.89 -21.11
CA HIS A 556 7.04 -20.78 -20.80
C HIS A 556 5.71 -20.03 -20.98
N GLY A 557 4.78 -20.60 -21.75
CA GLY A 557 3.47 -20.02 -21.94
C GLY A 557 2.63 -19.99 -20.64
N PRO A 558 1.53 -19.25 -20.60
CA PRO A 558 0.70 -19.14 -19.41
C PRO A 558 0.19 -20.50 -18.93
N LYS A 559 0.18 -20.71 -17.61
CA LYS A 559 -0.37 -21.89 -16.93
C LYS A 559 -0.92 -21.47 -15.56
N SER A 560 -2.18 -21.04 -15.55
CA SER A 560 -2.88 -20.51 -14.37
C SER A 560 -2.88 -21.46 -13.17
N ASP A 561 -2.93 -22.78 -13.42
CA ASP A 561 -2.99 -23.80 -12.37
C ASP A 561 -1.76 -23.82 -11.45
N ILE A 562 -0.65 -23.20 -11.87
CA ILE A 562 0.57 -23.06 -11.08
C ILE A 562 0.89 -21.60 -10.76
N GLY A 563 -0.07 -20.69 -10.95
CA GLY A 563 0.10 -19.25 -10.71
C GLY A 563 1.03 -18.56 -11.72
N TRP A 564 1.22 -19.13 -12.92
CA TRP A 564 2.05 -18.53 -13.97
C TRP A 564 1.20 -17.95 -15.10
N TYR A 565 1.35 -16.66 -15.39
CA TYR A 565 0.55 -15.95 -16.39
C TYR A 565 1.37 -15.34 -17.53
N GLY A 566 2.71 -15.41 -17.46
CA GLY A 566 3.60 -14.87 -18.48
C GLY A 566 3.76 -15.77 -19.71
N ASP A 567 4.30 -15.21 -20.78
CA ASP A 567 4.74 -15.94 -21.99
C ASP A 567 6.20 -15.59 -22.34
N TRP A 568 7.06 -15.75 -21.34
CA TRP A 568 8.48 -15.39 -21.34
C TRP A 568 9.22 -16.27 -20.31
N GLY A 569 10.46 -15.99 -19.96
CA GLY A 569 11.21 -16.77 -18.97
C GLY A 569 10.47 -16.89 -17.63
N MET A 570 10.18 -18.13 -17.21
CA MET A 570 9.35 -18.40 -16.04
C MET A 570 9.92 -17.77 -14.77
N ALA A 571 9.03 -17.15 -13.98
CA ALA A 571 9.30 -16.41 -12.74
C ALA A 571 9.98 -15.04 -12.86
N ALA A 572 10.31 -14.59 -14.08
CA ALA A 572 10.57 -13.16 -14.31
C ALA A 572 9.26 -12.37 -14.15
N SER A 573 9.33 -11.23 -13.46
CA SER A 573 8.16 -10.40 -13.12
C SER A 573 7.43 -9.86 -14.35
N VAL A 574 8.19 -9.49 -15.38
CA VAL A 574 7.72 -8.99 -16.68
C VAL A 574 8.62 -9.50 -17.79
N LYS A 575 8.12 -9.45 -19.04
CA LYS A 575 8.83 -9.87 -20.24
C LYS A 575 10.24 -9.28 -20.36
N ASP A 576 10.36 -7.98 -20.11
CA ASP A 576 11.63 -7.24 -20.25
C ASP A 576 12.64 -7.52 -19.11
N SER A 577 12.23 -8.26 -18.08
CA SER A 577 13.10 -8.69 -16.97
C SER A 577 13.66 -10.09 -17.16
N ASP A 578 13.21 -10.86 -18.15
CA ASP A 578 13.77 -12.19 -18.42
C ASP A 578 15.13 -12.10 -19.12
N PHE A 579 15.92 -13.17 -19.02
CA PHE A 579 17.29 -13.15 -19.55
C PHE A 579 17.33 -13.09 -21.08
N VAL A 580 16.29 -13.58 -21.76
CA VAL A 580 16.22 -13.62 -23.23
C VAL A 580 16.04 -12.22 -23.78
N HIS A 581 15.11 -11.44 -23.23
CA HIS A 581 14.81 -10.08 -23.65
C HIS A 581 15.90 -9.10 -23.23
N LEU A 582 16.52 -9.32 -22.05
CA LEU A 582 17.74 -8.60 -21.68
C LEU A 582 18.86 -8.86 -22.70
N LEU A 583 19.07 -10.12 -23.11
CA LEU A 583 20.10 -10.46 -24.09
C LEU A 583 19.77 -9.94 -25.51
N ILE A 584 18.49 -9.98 -25.92
CA ILE A 584 18.02 -9.37 -27.18
C ILE A 584 18.36 -7.87 -27.19
N ARG A 585 18.05 -7.17 -26.09
CA ARG A 585 18.36 -5.75 -25.93
C ARG A 585 19.86 -5.49 -26.09
N ASP A 586 20.72 -6.29 -25.46
CA ASP A 586 22.17 -6.08 -25.54
C ASP A 586 22.74 -6.44 -26.92
N ILE A 587 22.22 -7.49 -27.58
CA ILE A 587 22.54 -7.81 -28.98
C ILE A 587 22.14 -6.67 -29.91
N HIS A 588 20.90 -6.19 -29.85
CA HIS A 588 20.38 -5.13 -30.72
C HIS A 588 21.06 -3.79 -30.48
N ARG A 589 21.63 -3.58 -29.30
CA ARG A 589 22.45 -2.40 -29.02
C ARG A 589 23.78 -2.40 -29.79
N VAL A 590 24.34 -3.57 -30.08
CA VAL A 590 25.59 -3.72 -30.85
C VAL A 590 25.31 -3.92 -32.34
N GLU A 591 24.32 -4.76 -32.67
CA GLU A 591 23.90 -5.06 -34.03
C GLU A 591 22.37 -4.91 -34.17
N PRO A 592 21.86 -3.69 -34.45
CA PRO A 592 20.41 -3.44 -34.54
C PRO A 592 19.69 -4.25 -35.62
N SER A 593 20.41 -4.72 -36.64
CA SER A 593 19.88 -5.55 -37.72
C SER A 593 19.83 -7.05 -37.40
N ALA A 594 20.38 -7.48 -36.25
CA ALA A 594 20.41 -8.89 -35.89
C ALA A 594 18.99 -9.43 -35.66
N VAL A 595 18.74 -10.65 -36.13
CA VAL A 595 17.47 -11.35 -35.91
C VAL A 595 17.66 -12.38 -34.82
N VAL A 596 17.03 -12.16 -33.67
CA VAL A 596 17.07 -13.10 -32.54
C VAL A 596 15.80 -13.95 -32.54
N LYS A 597 15.98 -15.27 -32.54
CA LYS A 597 14.91 -16.26 -32.35
C LYS A 597 15.16 -17.00 -31.05
N PHE A 598 14.10 -17.39 -30.37
CA PHE A 598 14.20 -18.21 -29.17
C PHE A 598 13.00 -19.14 -29.06
N THR A 599 13.21 -20.34 -28.52
CA THR A 599 12.12 -21.27 -28.30
C THR A 599 12.38 -22.20 -27.13
N ASN A 600 11.28 -22.65 -26.52
CA ASN A 600 11.28 -23.73 -25.55
C ASN A 600 11.36 -25.07 -26.29
N ILE A 601 12.31 -25.92 -25.89
CA ILE A 601 12.51 -27.30 -26.35
C ILE A 601 12.62 -28.27 -25.16
N ALA A 602 11.91 -28.00 -24.06
CA ALA A 602 11.86 -28.87 -22.88
C ALA A 602 11.44 -30.31 -23.23
N ASP A 603 10.70 -30.52 -24.32
CA ASP A 603 10.35 -31.85 -24.81
C ASP A 603 11.55 -32.63 -25.35
N PHE A 604 12.58 -31.96 -25.89
CA PHE A 604 13.86 -32.58 -26.18
C PHE A 604 14.56 -32.97 -24.88
N GLU A 605 14.58 -32.10 -23.86
CA GLU A 605 15.23 -32.42 -22.58
C GLU A 605 14.65 -33.69 -21.94
N ARG A 606 13.31 -33.83 -21.95
CA ARG A 606 12.60 -34.99 -21.37
C ARG A 606 12.77 -36.26 -22.20
N ASN A 607 12.90 -36.12 -23.51
CA ASN A 607 12.83 -37.23 -24.47
C ASN A 607 14.00 -37.25 -25.46
N PHE A 608 15.20 -36.90 -25.02
CA PHE A 608 16.35 -36.66 -25.92
C PHE A 608 16.68 -37.84 -26.85
N ASP A 609 16.34 -39.05 -26.45
CA ASP A 609 16.55 -40.30 -27.18
C ASP A 609 15.49 -40.59 -28.26
N THR A 610 14.30 -40.00 -28.13
CA THR A 610 13.14 -40.23 -29.01
C THR A 610 12.62 -38.97 -29.69
N TYR A 611 13.15 -37.79 -29.33
CA TYR A 611 12.74 -36.51 -29.88
C TYR A 611 13.06 -36.39 -31.38
N ARG A 612 12.07 -35.95 -32.16
CA ARG A 612 12.22 -35.76 -33.61
C ARG A 612 12.82 -34.39 -33.90
N LEU A 613 14.09 -34.35 -34.31
CA LEU A 613 14.80 -33.11 -34.62
C LEU A 613 14.16 -32.28 -35.75
N SER A 614 13.40 -32.93 -36.66
CA SER A 614 12.62 -32.25 -37.71
C SER A 614 11.60 -31.25 -37.17
N ASN A 615 11.20 -31.37 -35.91
CA ASN A 615 10.33 -30.38 -35.25
C ASN A 615 10.99 -28.98 -35.15
N LEU A 616 12.31 -28.88 -35.38
CA LEU A 616 13.10 -27.65 -35.28
C LEU A 616 13.58 -27.13 -36.65
N ASP A 617 13.01 -27.62 -37.77
CA ASP A 617 13.47 -27.28 -39.12
C ASP A 617 13.49 -25.78 -39.43
N SER A 618 12.52 -25.03 -38.90
CA SER A 618 12.40 -23.57 -39.08
C SER A 618 13.46 -22.73 -38.36
N LEU A 619 14.28 -23.38 -37.52
CA LEU A 619 15.27 -22.76 -36.66
C LEU A 619 16.71 -23.06 -37.09
N ARG A 620 16.91 -23.82 -38.16
CA ARG A 620 18.24 -24.25 -38.60
C ARG A 620 19.08 -23.12 -39.18
N ASN A 621 20.39 -23.33 -39.15
CA ASN A 621 21.45 -22.48 -39.70
C ASN A 621 21.55 -21.06 -39.10
N PRO A 622 21.51 -20.88 -37.75
CA PRO A 622 21.80 -19.58 -37.17
C PRO A 622 23.29 -19.24 -37.32
N ASP A 623 23.63 -17.95 -37.34
CA ASP A 623 25.02 -17.51 -37.27
C ASP A 623 25.58 -17.67 -35.83
N ILE A 624 24.73 -17.54 -34.80
CA ILE A 624 25.05 -17.85 -33.39
C ILE A 624 23.95 -18.76 -32.80
N LEU A 625 24.34 -19.90 -32.25
CA LEU A 625 23.49 -20.79 -31.44
C LEU A 625 23.88 -20.66 -29.97
N ILE A 626 22.93 -20.27 -29.11
CA ILE A 626 23.04 -20.36 -27.65
C ILE A 626 22.17 -21.51 -27.19
N LEU A 627 22.79 -22.57 -26.69
CA LEU A 627 22.10 -23.79 -26.29
C LEU A 627 22.17 -23.97 -24.77
N LYS A 628 21.05 -23.75 -24.10
CA LYS A 628 20.87 -23.86 -22.64
C LYS A 628 19.95 -25.05 -22.32
N ILE A 629 20.54 -26.23 -22.13
CA ILE A 629 19.80 -27.47 -21.92
C ILE A 629 20.37 -28.21 -20.72
N SER A 630 19.55 -28.50 -19.71
CA SER A 630 19.95 -29.36 -18.59
C SER A 630 18.76 -29.73 -17.70
N GLU A 631 17.83 -28.81 -17.46
CA GLU A 631 17.00 -28.85 -16.26
C GLU A 631 15.93 -29.93 -16.28
N ASN A 632 15.34 -30.23 -17.43
CA ASN A 632 14.39 -31.34 -17.56
C ASN A 632 15.02 -32.66 -18.05
N VAL A 633 16.35 -32.71 -18.22
CA VAL A 633 17.08 -33.96 -18.54
C VAL A 633 17.17 -34.84 -17.29
N ASP A 634 16.70 -36.07 -17.35
CA ASP A 634 16.88 -37.01 -16.24
C ASP A 634 18.38 -37.34 -16.06
N ASP A 635 18.92 -37.06 -14.87
CA ASP A 635 20.37 -37.11 -14.62
C ASP A 635 20.94 -38.53 -14.69
N LYS A 636 20.14 -39.53 -14.28
CA LYS A 636 20.51 -40.94 -14.33
C LYS A 636 20.46 -41.44 -15.78
N LYS A 637 19.36 -41.16 -16.47
CA LYS A 637 19.19 -41.50 -17.90
C LYS A 637 20.26 -40.84 -18.75
N ALA A 638 20.74 -39.64 -18.39
CA ALA A 638 21.82 -39.00 -19.12
C ALA A 638 23.16 -39.75 -19.03
N CYS A 639 23.46 -40.30 -17.85
CA CYS A 639 24.64 -41.14 -17.62
C CYS A 639 24.54 -42.49 -18.35
N ASP A 640 23.39 -43.16 -18.24
CA ASP A 640 23.17 -44.50 -18.80
C ASP A 640 22.88 -44.47 -20.33
N GLY A 641 22.33 -43.37 -20.84
CA GLY A 641 21.65 -43.28 -22.13
C GLY A 641 22.37 -42.51 -23.23
N ASN A 642 23.69 -42.32 -23.13
CA ASN A 642 24.52 -41.63 -24.13
C ASN A 642 23.98 -40.25 -24.53
N PHE A 643 23.55 -39.45 -23.55
CA PHE A 643 22.94 -38.14 -23.74
C PHE A 643 23.76 -37.22 -24.65
N ILE A 644 25.09 -37.21 -24.50
CA ILE A 644 25.97 -36.37 -25.33
C ILE A 644 25.90 -36.72 -26.82
N SER A 645 25.66 -37.98 -27.19
CA SER A 645 25.44 -38.33 -28.60
C SER A 645 24.18 -37.66 -29.17
N TYR A 646 23.10 -37.61 -28.40
CA TYR A 646 21.86 -36.94 -28.82
C TYR A 646 21.97 -35.42 -28.77
N TYR A 647 22.69 -34.89 -27.77
CA TYR A 647 23.02 -33.47 -27.66
C TYR A 647 23.85 -33.00 -28.86
N ASP A 648 24.88 -33.74 -29.24
CA ASP A 648 25.72 -33.48 -30.43
C ASP A 648 24.89 -33.55 -31.72
N LYS A 649 24.02 -34.55 -31.86
CA LYS A 649 23.06 -34.61 -32.99
C LYS A 649 22.20 -33.36 -33.06
N LEU A 650 21.70 -32.85 -31.93
CA LEU A 650 20.91 -31.61 -31.86
C LEU A 650 21.74 -30.41 -32.36
N VAL A 651 22.94 -30.23 -31.80
CA VAL A 651 23.85 -29.13 -32.17
C VAL A 651 24.19 -29.17 -33.66
N LYS A 652 24.57 -30.34 -34.19
CA LYS A 652 24.88 -30.52 -35.62
C LYS A 652 23.66 -30.35 -36.51
N TYR A 653 22.47 -30.72 -36.04
CA TYR A 653 21.23 -30.56 -36.81
C TYR A 653 20.86 -29.08 -36.97
N ILE A 654 20.92 -28.31 -35.88
CA ILE A 654 20.56 -26.90 -35.83
C ILE A 654 21.63 -26.03 -36.47
N ALA A 655 22.90 -26.25 -36.16
CA ALA A 655 24.02 -25.43 -36.62
C ALA A 655 25.08 -26.29 -37.35
N PRO A 656 24.73 -26.90 -38.51
CA PRO A 656 25.65 -27.78 -39.26
C PRO A 656 26.83 -27.03 -39.87
N GLY A 657 26.70 -25.71 -40.07
CA GLY A 657 27.74 -24.87 -40.65
C GLY A 657 28.94 -24.71 -39.70
N ARG A 658 30.16 -24.80 -40.25
CA ARG A 658 31.39 -24.52 -39.50
C ARG A 658 31.53 -23.06 -39.06
N GLN A 659 30.85 -22.14 -39.76
CA GLN A 659 30.85 -20.71 -39.47
C GLN A 659 29.81 -20.30 -38.41
N SER A 660 28.84 -21.16 -38.09
CA SER A 660 27.92 -20.90 -36.98
C SER A 660 28.68 -21.00 -35.67
N GLU A 661 28.57 -20.01 -34.82
CA GLU A 661 29.13 -20.04 -33.48
C GLU A 661 28.19 -20.78 -32.54
N LYS A 662 28.73 -21.59 -31.63
CA LYS A 662 27.94 -22.38 -30.68
C LYS A 662 28.38 -22.05 -29.26
N ILE A 663 27.53 -21.37 -28.50
CA ILE A 663 27.71 -21.13 -27.08
C ILE A 663 26.90 -22.18 -26.31
N ILE A 664 27.59 -22.95 -25.48
CA ILE A 664 27.00 -24.00 -24.66
C ILE A 664 26.83 -23.47 -23.24
N VAL A 665 25.60 -23.53 -22.73
CA VAL A 665 25.23 -23.05 -21.39
C VAL A 665 24.75 -24.23 -20.56
N ASP A 666 25.28 -24.40 -19.35
CA ASP A 666 24.86 -25.47 -18.44
C ASP A 666 23.55 -25.16 -17.69
N GLY A 667 23.18 -26.02 -16.74
CA GLY A 667 21.93 -25.89 -15.99
C GLY A 667 22.02 -24.91 -14.83
N PHE A 668 20.95 -24.14 -14.59
CA PHE A 668 20.83 -23.23 -13.45
C PHE A 668 20.85 -23.98 -12.11
N TRP A 669 20.15 -25.12 -12.05
CA TRP A 669 20.16 -26.01 -10.90
C TRP A 669 21.26 -27.05 -11.02
N LYS A 670 21.89 -27.36 -9.89
CA LYS A 670 22.96 -28.35 -9.83
C LYS A 670 22.43 -29.76 -10.18
N LYS A 671 23.13 -30.40 -11.12
CA LYS A 671 23.00 -31.82 -11.43
C LYS A 671 24.39 -32.47 -11.46
N ASP A 672 24.51 -33.67 -10.92
CA ASP A 672 25.81 -34.31 -10.72
C ASP A 672 26.41 -34.81 -12.05
N ASN A 673 25.59 -35.28 -12.99
CA ASN A 673 26.07 -35.81 -14.27
C ASN A 673 25.86 -34.89 -15.46
N VAL A 674 24.64 -34.37 -15.67
CA VAL A 674 24.28 -33.61 -16.88
C VAL A 674 25.16 -32.36 -17.07
N ASN A 675 25.32 -31.53 -16.03
CA ASN A 675 26.13 -30.32 -16.12
C ASN A 675 27.61 -30.64 -16.41
N ARG A 676 28.13 -31.71 -15.81
CA ARG A 676 29.50 -32.20 -16.07
C ARG A 676 29.65 -32.67 -17.52
N LEU A 677 28.73 -33.49 -18.02
CA LEU A 677 28.75 -34.02 -19.38
C LEU A 677 28.69 -32.89 -20.43
N ILE A 678 27.84 -31.88 -20.23
CA ILE A 678 27.72 -30.71 -21.13
C ILE A 678 29.02 -29.90 -21.15
N LYS A 679 29.61 -29.69 -19.97
CA LYS A 679 30.89 -28.99 -19.83
C LYS A 679 32.01 -29.74 -20.57
N GLU A 680 32.12 -31.06 -20.35
CA GLU A 680 33.09 -31.92 -21.05
C GLU A 680 32.90 -31.88 -22.56
N TYR A 681 31.66 -31.99 -23.05
CA TYR A 681 31.32 -31.88 -24.46
C TYR A 681 31.73 -30.53 -25.07
N ALA A 682 31.43 -29.42 -24.38
CA ALA A 682 31.82 -28.09 -24.85
C ALA A 682 33.35 -27.96 -24.97
N PHE A 683 34.11 -28.50 -24.02
CA PHE A 683 35.57 -28.53 -24.09
C PHE A 683 36.11 -29.40 -25.21
N GLU A 684 35.57 -30.63 -25.37
CA GLU A 684 35.98 -31.55 -26.43
C GLU A 684 35.75 -30.93 -27.82
N MET A 685 34.60 -30.29 -28.01
CA MET A 685 34.23 -29.64 -29.27
C MET A 685 34.82 -28.25 -29.45
N LYS A 686 35.52 -27.72 -28.43
CA LYS A 686 36.10 -26.37 -28.38
C LYS A 686 35.06 -25.26 -28.59
N TYR A 687 33.89 -25.43 -28.01
CA TYR A 687 32.83 -24.42 -27.98
C TYR A 687 32.95 -23.53 -26.74
N PRO A 688 32.66 -22.21 -26.84
CA PRO A 688 32.48 -21.35 -25.68
C PRO A 688 31.49 -21.97 -24.68
N PHE A 689 31.92 -22.07 -23.42
CA PHE A 689 31.15 -22.65 -22.34
C PHE A 689 30.81 -21.60 -21.28
N VAL A 690 29.53 -21.51 -20.89
CA VAL A 690 29.01 -20.57 -19.89
C VAL A 690 28.37 -21.36 -18.75
N SER A 691 28.87 -21.14 -17.53
CA SER A 691 28.46 -21.89 -16.34
C SER A 691 27.53 -21.07 -15.44
N ILE A 692 26.23 -21.28 -15.55
CA ILE A 692 25.19 -20.62 -14.73
C ILE A 692 24.83 -21.41 -13.46
N CYS A 693 25.33 -22.64 -13.29
CA CYS A 693 24.99 -23.52 -12.18
C CYS A 693 25.20 -22.92 -10.78
N ASP A 694 26.22 -22.07 -10.62
CA ASP A 694 26.53 -21.46 -9.31
C ASP A 694 25.52 -20.39 -8.89
N LEU A 695 24.72 -19.86 -9.83
CA LEU A 695 23.74 -18.82 -9.54
C LEU A 695 22.65 -19.30 -8.59
N SER A 696 22.29 -20.59 -8.61
CA SER A 696 21.27 -21.15 -7.72
C SER A 696 21.72 -21.29 -6.26
N LYS A 697 23.03 -21.11 -5.96
CA LYS A 697 23.54 -21.10 -4.57
C LYS A 697 23.07 -19.88 -3.79
N ASP A 698 22.88 -18.74 -4.46
CA ASP A 698 22.29 -17.54 -3.89
C ASP A 698 20.77 -17.61 -4.07
N THR A 699 20.05 -17.85 -2.97
CA THR A 699 18.60 -17.99 -3.00
C THR A 699 17.87 -16.74 -3.49
N THR A 700 18.51 -15.57 -3.45
CA THR A 700 17.92 -14.33 -3.98
C THR A 700 17.91 -14.29 -5.52
N ASN A 701 18.65 -15.18 -6.18
CA ASN A 701 18.54 -15.40 -7.62
C ASN A 701 17.33 -16.27 -7.97
N MET A 702 16.58 -16.81 -7.00
CA MET A 702 15.34 -17.54 -7.21
C MET A 702 14.14 -16.70 -6.78
N ALA A 703 12.97 -16.95 -7.37
CA ALA A 703 11.72 -16.27 -7.02
C ALA A 703 11.03 -16.85 -5.76
N ILE A 704 11.83 -17.24 -4.76
CA ILE A 704 11.35 -17.78 -3.49
C ILE A 704 10.46 -16.74 -2.81
N ASP A 705 9.35 -17.20 -2.22
CA ASP A 705 8.29 -16.39 -1.59
C ASP A 705 7.56 -15.39 -2.51
N ARG A 706 7.84 -15.40 -3.83
CA ARG A 706 7.11 -14.59 -4.83
C ARG A 706 5.97 -15.36 -5.49
N PHE A 707 6.01 -16.70 -5.47
CA PHE A 707 4.99 -17.58 -6.03
C PHE A 707 4.62 -18.67 -5.04
N GLU A 708 3.32 -18.96 -4.90
CA GLU A 708 2.83 -20.06 -4.05
C GLU A 708 3.31 -21.42 -4.55
N HIS A 709 3.31 -21.61 -5.88
CA HIS A 709 3.77 -22.84 -6.50
C HIS A 709 5.30 -22.94 -6.43
N LYS A 710 5.80 -23.85 -5.58
CA LYS A 710 7.25 -24.05 -5.35
C LYS A 710 8.06 -24.27 -6.63
N GLY A 711 7.48 -24.93 -7.62
CA GLY A 711 8.13 -25.14 -8.91
C GLY A 711 8.37 -23.84 -9.67
N VAL A 712 7.46 -22.86 -9.60
CA VAL A 712 7.65 -21.52 -10.21
C VAL A 712 8.62 -20.72 -9.35
N ALA A 713 8.44 -20.74 -8.03
CA ALA A 713 9.31 -20.02 -7.08
C ALA A 713 10.80 -20.42 -7.18
N ALA A 714 11.10 -21.67 -7.54
CA ALA A 714 12.48 -22.16 -7.70
C ALA A 714 13.17 -21.66 -8.99
N HIS A 715 12.42 -21.07 -9.94
CA HIS A 715 13.00 -20.49 -11.16
C HIS A 715 13.75 -19.19 -10.86
N PRO A 716 14.62 -18.74 -11.78
CA PRO A 716 15.36 -17.51 -11.59
C PRO A 716 14.43 -16.31 -11.39
N SER A 717 14.65 -15.51 -10.34
CA SER A 717 14.02 -14.20 -10.15
C SER A 717 14.54 -13.20 -11.20
N ASP A 718 14.02 -11.97 -11.23
CA ASP A 718 14.58 -10.90 -12.07
C ASP A 718 16.09 -10.71 -11.84
N LYS A 719 16.57 -10.91 -10.60
CA LYS A 719 18.01 -10.91 -10.30
C LYS A 719 18.69 -12.10 -10.97
N GLY A 720 18.17 -13.31 -10.80
CA GLY A 720 18.73 -14.52 -11.40
C GLY A 720 18.75 -14.50 -12.93
N MET A 721 17.66 -14.04 -13.56
CA MET A 721 17.56 -13.84 -15.01
C MET A 721 18.64 -12.90 -15.52
N ARG A 722 18.86 -11.77 -14.83
CA ARG A 722 19.94 -10.83 -15.16
C ARG A 722 21.33 -11.45 -15.03
N MET A 723 21.56 -12.26 -14.00
CA MET A 723 22.85 -12.95 -13.83
C MET A 723 23.11 -13.98 -14.94
N ILE A 724 22.07 -14.69 -15.40
CA ILE A 724 22.17 -15.59 -16.56
C ILE A 724 22.53 -14.80 -17.82
N GLU A 725 21.81 -13.71 -18.09
CA GLU A 725 22.09 -12.83 -19.23
C GLU A 725 23.53 -12.34 -19.21
N GLN A 726 24.01 -11.78 -18.10
CA GLN A 726 25.35 -11.21 -18.01
C GLN A 726 26.46 -12.22 -18.32
N GLN A 727 26.32 -13.46 -17.85
CA GLN A 727 27.30 -14.51 -18.12
C GLN A 727 27.33 -14.91 -19.60
N ILE A 728 26.15 -15.00 -20.24
CA ILE A 728 26.05 -15.30 -21.67
C ILE A 728 26.57 -14.12 -22.49
N TRP A 729 26.14 -12.89 -22.17
CA TRP A 729 26.53 -11.68 -22.87
C TRP A 729 28.05 -11.46 -22.84
N HIS A 730 28.70 -11.68 -21.70
CA HIS A 730 30.15 -11.59 -21.58
C HIS A 730 30.88 -12.52 -22.56
N SER A 731 30.29 -13.65 -22.89
CA SER A 731 30.86 -14.64 -23.81
C SER A 731 30.62 -14.30 -25.27
N ILE A 732 29.68 -13.37 -25.58
CA ILE A 732 29.32 -13.06 -26.97
C ILE A 732 29.58 -11.63 -27.43
N LYS A 733 29.85 -10.70 -26.50
CA LYS A 733 30.04 -9.27 -26.78
C LYS A 733 31.24 -8.92 -27.67
N ASP A 734 32.28 -9.76 -27.68
CA ASP A 734 33.56 -9.51 -28.38
C ASP A 734 33.71 -10.36 -29.66
N LEU A 735 32.66 -11.08 -30.06
CA LEU A 735 32.66 -11.97 -31.22
C LEU A 735 32.44 -11.19 -32.52
N ASN A 736 33.53 -10.59 -33.03
CA ASN A 736 33.59 -9.97 -34.35
C ASN A 736 33.46 -11.00 -35.48
#